data_AF-A0A8J5WP45-F1
#
_entry.id   AF-A0A8J5WP45-F1
#
_cell.length_a   1.000
_cell.length_b   1.000
_cell.length_c   1.000
_cell.angle_alpha   90.00
_cell.angle_beta   90.00
_cell.angle_gamma   90.00
#
_symmetry.space_group_name_H-M   'P 1'
#
loop_
_entity.id
_entity.type
_entity.pdbx_description
1 polymer ?
#
loop_
_entity_poly.entity_id
_entity_poly.type
_entity_poly.pdbx_seq_one_letter_code
_entity_poly.pdbx_strand_id
1 'polypeptide(L)'
;MERLKSAVPAELRRSVGEGTEGDLPCTTSRLLAFLDGLPLFHQVIGELTDPELALCRKDKGRATELKGRGNACFSRREFEQALGFYSQALRYFPISSDGTDRSMIATLYINRASTLHKLGLLEECLRDCDRAISVSPNYSKAWYRRGMVNASLKKYSSAIHDMEVALNMEETSSGKSNIEQELKMILEKHQNINEVGASSSNFMDAEQQCKVVLDCISTPNKGRGMMSPNDISPGSLIHTEDPLTAIITKSCRDTHCHYCFSEVPADVVFCPSCTLPIYCSKMCQEQAVGEISWNQNTCLEFNNNSVDLAKLSITSTRCRTPNSKHNAEHRHECGGAHWAAVLPADIVLAGRVMAQYIEKRLMDRKGSTISSPNLDLIHHYDQESPASKFESHIYAIVLLLCLQNYYRSDFSCTEDSLSQLVLLISQIKVNSIAIVHMKSMDGGKELTVNKGFSAYGDAVMCSVEQVRVAQAIYMSGSFFNHSCRPNVHAYFYSRTLFLRATEYIKAGSPIELSYGPQAGEMDLPERQKSLQENYYFSCQCKENFVHVSLGECHVCTLSLPDISKFDDDMLKVGKLFFRKSDAILNIDPAFCMSCRSQLDLSFAVALSNRATSKIYRLKELTALDNVPEVLIAEALQSLEQIKKLRHPYSKALAQVEDTMAEAFAKVGDQEQARKHCEASIKILEKLYHPNHIIIAHELIKLVSIDLSLGDGASTSAALARAEAIFLLYYGPDVKRILPYVGVLRRTVSERAKRIEYYHDFSQKARKGIQEEDGNAQNTCAKRAPTSTGHAG
;
A
#
# COMPACT_ATOMS: atom_id res chain seq x y z
N MET A 1 -3.37 -7.21 -30.61
CA MET A 1 -4.04 -5.89 -30.62
C MET A 1 -3.51 -4.94 -31.67
N GLU A 2 -2.23 -4.55 -31.70
CA GLU A 2 -1.73 -3.59 -32.73
C GLU A 2 -2.00 -4.03 -34.17
N ARG A 3 -1.76 -5.31 -34.49
CA ARG A 3 -2.08 -5.88 -35.81
C ARG A 3 -3.57 -5.79 -36.18
N LEU A 4 -4.45 -5.92 -35.19
CA LEU A 4 -5.89 -5.78 -35.38
C LEU A 4 -6.24 -4.31 -35.66
N LYS A 5 -5.68 -3.38 -34.88
CA LYS A 5 -5.84 -1.93 -35.06
C LYS A 5 -5.37 -1.46 -36.43
N SER A 6 -4.24 -1.98 -36.91
CA SER A 6 -3.68 -1.63 -38.22
C SER A 6 -4.50 -2.17 -39.40
N ALA A 7 -5.21 -3.29 -39.22
CA ALA A 7 -6.02 -3.91 -40.27
C ALA A 7 -7.31 -3.13 -40.57
N VAL A 8 -7.78 -2.27 -39.65
CA VAL A 8 -8.98 -1.46 -39.86
C VAL A 8 -8.72 -0.33 -40.86
N PRO A 9 -9.56 -0.15 -41.90
CA PRO A 9 -9.43 0.92 -42.88
C PRO A 9 -9.41 2.31 -42.25
N ALA A 10 -8.61 3.21 -42.83
CA ALA A 10 -8.46 4.58 -42.32
C ALA A 10 -9.80 5.35 -42.28
N GLU A 11 -10.70 5.09 -43.21
CA GLU A 11 -12.03 5.71 -43.26
C GLU A 11 -12.90 5.30 -42.06
N LEU A 12 -12.95 4.00 -41.75
CA LEU A 12 -13.70 3.50 -40.59
C LEU A 12 -13.07 3.98 -39.28
N ARG A 13 -11.73 4.00 -39.20
CA ARG A 13 -11.01 4.57 -38.06
C ARG A 13 -11.35 6.05 -37.84
N ARG A 14 -11.41 6.84 -38.92
CA ARG A 14 -11.79 8.26 -38.86
C ARG A 14 -13.23 8.43 -38.43
N SER A 15 -14.16 7.66 -39.00
CA SER A 15 -15.58 7.68 -38.64
C SER A 15 -15.81 7.39 -37.16
N VAL A 16 -15.06 6.47 -36.56
CA VAL A 16 -15.12 6.19 -35.12
C VAL A 16 -14.50 7.34 -34.31
N GLY A 17 -13.34 7.83 -34.74
CA GLY A 17 -12.58 8.85 -34.01
C GLY A 17 -13.23 10.24 -34.00
N GLU A 18 -13.98 10.59 -35.05
CA GLU A 18 -14.71 11.86 -35.16
C GLU A 18 -16.16 11.75 -34.68
N GLY A 19 -16.65 10.53 -34.41
CA GLY A 19 -18.01 10.27 -33.96
C GLY A 19 -18.31 10.84 -32.56
N THR A 20 -19.59 11.21 -32.38
CA THR A 20 -20.18 11.65 -31.11
C THR A 20 -20.92 10.51 -30.42
N GLU A 21 -21.40 10.73 -29.19
CA GLU A 21 -22.25 9.76 -28.48
C GLU A 21 -23.44 9.28 -29.33
N GLY A 22 -24.08 10.17 -30.09
CA GLY A 22 -25.22 9.83 -30.96
C GLY A 22 -24.89 8.88 -32.10
N ASP A 23 -23.60 8.79 -32.49
CA ASP A 23 -23.13 7.95 -33.58
C ASP A 23 -22.78 6.52 -33.13
N LEU A 24 -22.70 6.27 -31.80
CA LEU A 24 -22.24 5.01 -31.22
C LEU A 24 -22.92 3.75 -31.78
N PRO A 25 -24.27 3.70 -31.95
CA PRO A 25 -24.91 2.50 -32.50
C PRO A 25 -24.40 2.17 -33.91
N CYS A 26 -24.21 3.20 -34.75
CA CYS A 26 -23.73 3.03 -36.11
C CYS A 26 -22.23 2.67 -36.14
N THR A 27 -21.39 3.38 -35.39
CA THR A 27 -19.93 3.16 -35.40
C THR A 27 -19.55 1.80 -34.82
N THR A 28 -20.19 1.37 -33.74
CA THR A 28 -19.96 0.05 -33.12
C THR A 28 -20.43 -1.10 -34.01
N SER A 29 -21.63 -1.00 -34.61
CA SER A 29 -22.16 -2.01 -35.53
C SER A 29 -21.29 -2.17 -36.79
N ARG A 30 -20.90 -1.06 -37.42
CA ARG A 30 -20.00 -1.09 -38.60
C ARG A 30 -18.62 -1.66 -38.28
N LEU A 31 -18.05 -1.31 -37.12
CA LEU A 31 -16.76 -1.84 -36.71
C LEU A 31 -16.82 -3.33 -36.39
N LEU A 32 -17.86 -3.77 -35.67
CA LEU A 32 -18.08 -5.19 -35.39
C LEU A 32 -18.20 -6.00 -36.69
N ALA A 33 -19.05 -5.56 -37.62
CA ALA A 33 -19.23 -6.23 -38.91
C ALA A 33 -17.92 -6.36 -39.70
N PHE A 34 -17.06 -5.34 -39.65
CA PHE A 34 -15.74 -5.40 -40.28
C PHE A 34 -14.81 -6.39 -39.57
N LEU A 35 -14.73 -6.33 -38.23
CA LEU A 35 -13.85 -7.20 -37.45
C LEU A 35 -14.26 -8.68 -37.55
N ASP A 36 -15.56 -8.97 -37.60
CA ASP A 36 -16.09 -10.32 -37.76
C ASP A 36 -15.66 -10.97 -39.08
N GLY A 37 -15.39 -10.18 -40.12
CA GLY A 37 -14.82 -10.67 -41.38
C GLY A 37 -13.32 -11.00 -41.34
N LEU A 38 -12.61 -10.72 -40.23
CA LEU A 38 -11.16 -10.90 -40.14
C LEU A 38 -10.77 -12.20 -39.42
N PRO A 39 -10.05 -13.14 -40.07
CA PRO A 39 -9.57 -14.35 -39.40
C PRO A 39 -8.67 -14.07 -38.18
N LEU A 40 -7.87 -13.01 -38.24
CA LEU A 40 -7.04 -12.56 -37.12
C LEU A 40 -7.87 -12.20 -35.88
N PHE A 41 -9.06 -11.66 -36.07
CA PHE A 41 -9.95 -11.30 -34.97
C PHE A 41 -10.46 -12.54 -34.23
N HIS A 42 -10.94 -13.54 -34.97
CA HIS A 42 -11.35 -14.83 -34.42
C HIS A 42 -10.22 -15.55 -33.69
N GLN A 43 -8.99 -15.48 -34.22
CA GLN A 43 -7.81 -15.99 -33.52
C GLN A 43 -7.61 -15.30 -32.16
N VAL A 44 -7.68 -13.97 -32.11
CA VAL A 44 -7.53 -13.21 -30.86
C VAL A 44 -8.61 -13.59 -29.85
N ILE A 45 -9.88 -13.72 -30.27
CA ILE A 45 -10.96 -14.14 -29.37
C ILE A 45 -10.74 -15.57 -28.88
N GLY A 46 -10.34 -16.49 -29.76
CA GLY A 46 -9.98 -17.86 -29.40
C GLY A 46 -8.87 -17.90 -28.37
N GLU A 47 -7.76 -17.20 -28.61
CA GLU A 47 -6.66 -17.09 -27.64
C GLU A 47 -7.16 -16.58 -26.28
N LEU A 48 -8.00 -15.55 -26.23
CA LEU A 48 -8.47 -14.97 -24.96
C LEU A 48 -9.47 -15.83 -24.18
N THR A 49 -10.18 -16.74 -24.85
CA THR A 49 -11.35 -17.44 -24.29
C THR A 49 -11.23 -18.96 -24.25
N ASP A 50 -10.31 -19.57 -25.01
CA ASP A 50 -10.13 -21.02 -25.07
C ASP A 50 -9.40 -21.54 -23.81
N PRO A 51 -10.06 -22.43 -23.02
CA PRO A 51 -9.45 -23.03 -21.85
C PRO A 51 -8.17 -23.83 -22.09
N GLU A 52 -8.01 -24.40 -23.27
CA GLU A 52 -6.82 -25.20 -23.62
C GLU A 52 -5.62 -24.30 -23.94
N LEU A 53 -5.85 -23.09 -24.42
CA LEU A 53 -4.81 -22.09 -24.71
C LEU A 53 -4.49 -21.20 -23.51
N ALA A 54 -5.28 -21.29 -22.43
CA ALA A 54 -5.13 -20.42 -21.28
C ALA A 54 -3.81 -20.64 -20.52
N LEU A 55 -2.95 -19.61 -20.51
CA LEU A 55 -1.69 -19.62 -19.76
C LEU A 55 -1.88 -19.82 -18.24
N CYS A 56 -3.07 -19.52 -17.73
CA CYS A 56 -3.42 -19.65 -16.32
C CYS A 56 -3.95 -21.04 -15.94
N ARG A 57 -3.91 -22.03 -16.84
CA ARG A 57 -4.39 -23.38 -16.56
C ARG A 57 -3.56 -24.06 -15.48
N LYS A 58 -4.22 -24.87 -14.66
CA LYS A 58 -3.59 -25.77 -13.69
C LYS A 58 -3.03 -27.00 -14.39
N ASP A 59 -1.92 -27.52 -13.89
CA ASP A 59 -1.17 -28.61 -14.49
C ASP A 59 -0.67 -29.57 -13.40
N LYS A 60 -1.23 -30.78 -13.38
CA LYS A 60 -0.90 -31.82 -12.41
C LYS A 60 0.53 -32.34 -12.55
N GLY A 61 1.03 -32.46 -13.79
CA GLY A 61 2.39 -32.91 -14.07
C GLY A 61 3.41 -31.92 -13.52
N ARG A 62 3.22 -30.64 -13.86
CA ARG A 62 4.05 -29.54 -13.34
C ARG A 62 3.98 -29.43 -11.82
N ALA A 63 2.80 -29.55 -11.22
CA ALA A 63 2.65 -29.53 -9.76
C ALA A 63 3.43 -30.68 -9.07
N THR A 64 3.45 -31.86 -9.69
CA THR A 64 4.18 -33.03 -9.18
C THR A 64 5.69 -32.84 -9.27
N GLU A 65 6.19 -32.29 -10.37
CA GLU A 65 7.61 -31.94 -10.53
C GLU A 65 8.06 -30.92 -9.48
N LEU A 66 7.29 -29.85 -9.30
CA LEU A 66 7.55 -28.80 -8.30
C LEU A 66 7.56 -29.37 -6.88
N LYS A 67 6.65 -30.30 -6.56
CA LYS A 67 6.71 -31.04 -5.28
C LYS A 67 8.03 -31.78 -5.12
N GLY A 68 8.49 -32.48 -6.16
CA GLY A 68 9.78 -33.19 -6.15
C GLY A 68 10.97 -32.27 -5.89
N ARG A 69 10.99 -31.10 -6.54
CA ARG A 69 12.01 -30.07 -6.33
C ARG A 69 11.96 -29.50 -4.90
N GLY A 70 10.76 -29.25 -4.38
CA GLY A 70 10.55 -28.83 -2.99
C GLY A 70 11.10 -29.85 -1.99
N ASN A 71 10.83 -31.14 -2.22
CA ASN A 71 11.38 -32.23 -1.40
C ASN A 71 12.92 -32.25 -1.43
N ALA A 72 13.53 -32.08 -2.62
CA ALA A 72 14.98 -32.07 -2.77
C ALA A 72 15.64 -30.88 -2.05
N CYS A 73 15.07 -29.66 -2.16
CA CYS A 73 15.54 -28.49 -1.42
C CYS A 73 15.37 -28.68 0.09
N PHE A 74 14.24 -29.23 0.54
CA PHE A 74 13.99 -29.49 1.96
C PHE A 74 15.03 -30.44 2.56
N SER A 75 15.36 -31.53 1.85
CA SER A 75 16.40 -32.48 2.27
C SER A 75 17.80 -31.86 2.34
N ARG A 76 18.07 -30.85 1.48
CA ARG A 76 19.31 -30.04 1.51
C ARG A 76 19.29 -28.91 2.54
N ARG A 77 18.21 -28.77 3.33
CA ARG A 77 17.97 -27.67 4.30
C ARG A 77 17.86 -26.28 3.66
N GLU A 78 17.57 -26.22 2.35
CA GLU A 78 17.31 -24.98 1.61
C GLU A 78 15.82 -24.59 1.78
N PHE A 79 15.44 -24.18 3.00
CA PHE A 79 14.03 -24.04 3.37
C PHE A 79 13.29 -22.93 2.61
N GLU A 80 13.93 -21.80 2.31
CA GLU A 80 13.29 -20.73 1.52
C GLU A 80 12.93 -21.19 0.10
N GLN A 81 13.86 -21.89 -0.56
CA GLN A 81 13.61 -22.46 -1.89
C GLN A 81 12.54 -23.55 -1.84
N ALA A 82 12.57 -24.40 -0.81
CA ALA A 82 11.55 -25.43 -0.61
C ALA A 82 10.15 -24.82 -0.44
N LEU A 83 10.02 -23.72 0.33
CA LEU A 83 8.78 -22.98 0.50
C LEU A 83 8.26 -22.44 -0.84
N GLY A 84 9.16 -21.88 -1.66
CA GLY A 84 8.85 -21.42 -3.01
C GLY A 84 8.30 -22.55 -3.89
N PHE A 85 8.98 -23.69 -3.94
CA PHE A 85 8.55 -24.83 -4.76
C PHE A 85 7.23 -25.46 -4.29
N TYR A 86 7.03 -25.64 -2.97
CA TYR A 86 5.74 -26.15 -2.47
C TYR A 86 4.58 -25.18 -2.72
N SER A 87 4.82 -23.87 -2.60
CA SER A 87 3.82 -22.86 -2.93
C SER A 87 3.47 -22.89 -4.42
N GLN A 88 4.45 -22.98 -5.31
CA GLN A 88 4.18 -23.14 -6.74
C GLN A 88 3.47 -24.47 -7.04
N ALA A 89 3.81 -25.57 -6.36
CA ALA A 89 3.11 -26.83 -6.52
C ALA A 89 1.61 -26.69 -6.18
N LEU A 90 1.26 -26.05 -5.06
CA LEU A 90 -0.12 -25.72 -4.70
C LEU A 90 -0.80 -24.81 -5.72
N ARG A 91 -0.07 -23.82 -6.27
CA ARG A 91 -0.56 -22.91 -7.32
C ARG A 91 -1.01 -23.67 -8.57
N TYR A 92 -0.20 -24.61 -9.05
CA TYR A 92 -0.47 -25.37 -10.28
C TYR A 92 -1.38 -26.57 -10.09
N PHE A 93 -1.58 -27.06 -8.87
CA PHE A 93 -2.34 -28.28 -8.65
C PHE A 93 -3.82 -28.12 -9.04
N PRO A 94 -4.37 -28.96 -9.94
CA PRO A 94 -5.79 -28.97 -10.29
C PRO A 94 -6.63 -29.57 -9.16
N ILE A 95 -7.83 -29.02 -8.96
CA ILE A 95 -8.81 -29.65 -8.07
C ILE A 95 -9.72 -30.50 -8.95
N SER A 96 -9.60 -31.81 -8.82
CA SER A 96 -10.48 -32.76 -9.50
C SER A 96 -11.79 -32.94 -8.72
N SER A 97 -12.89 -33.17 -9.43
CA SER A 97 -14.23 -33.36 -8.86
C SER A 97 -14.42 -34.73 -8.20
N ASP A 98 -13.57 -35.70 -8.50
CA ASP A 98 -13.63 -37.08 -7.99
C ASP A 98 -12.98 -37.26 -6.60
N GLY A 99 -12.34 -36.21 -6.05
CA GLY A 99 -11.77 -36.21 -4.71
C GLY A 99 -10.53 -37.10 -4.52
N THR A 100 -10.10 -37.82 -5.55
CA THR A 100 -8.94 -38.73 -5.54
C THR A 100 -7.63 -38.00 -5.20
N ASP A 101 -7.58 -36.71 -5.51
CA ASP A 101 -6.40 -35.87 -5.36
C ASP A 101 -6.32 -35.06 -4.05
N ARG A 102 -7.32 -35.18 -3.15
CA ARG A 102 -7.34 -34.49 -1.84
C ARG A 102 -6.13 -34.85 -0.97
N SER A 103 -5.67 -36.10 -1.05
CA SER A 103 -4.49 -36.60 -0.33
C SER A 103 -3.21 -35.85 -0.74
N MET A 104 -3.05 -35.54 -2.04
CA MET A 104 -1.87 -34.81 -2.52
C MET A 104 -1.89 -33.34 -2.09
N ILE A 105 -3.06 -32.68 -2.10
CA ILE A 105 -3.21 -31.31 -1.59
C ILE A 105 -2.86 -31.24 -0.10
N ALA A 106 -3.40 -32.15 0.71
CA ALA A 106 -3.08 -32.23 2.14
C ALA A 106 -1.58 -32.45 2.37
N THR A 107 -0.95 -33.32 1.57
CA THR A 107 0.51 -33.56 1.61
C THR A 107 1.30 -32.29 1.29
N LEU A 108 0.89 -31.52 0.26
CA LEU A 108 1.55 -30.28 -0.11
C LEU A 108 1.45 -29.21 0.99
N TYR A 109 0.27 -29.05 1.62
CA TYR A 109 0.11 -28.16 2.76
C TYR A 109 1.01 -28.58 3.93
N ILE A 110 1.12 -29.87 4.24
CA ILE A 110 1.99 -30.34 5.33
C ILE A 110 3.47 -30.21 5.02
N ASN A 111 3.89 -30.43 3.77
CA ASN A 111 5.26 -30.19 3.36
C ASN A 111 5.62 -28.69 3.46
N ARG A 112 4.70 -27.80 3.05
CA ARG A 112 4.86 -26.36 3.20
C ARG A 112 4.86 -25.94 4.68
N ALA A 113 3.93 -26.45 5.49
CA ALA A 113 3.88 -26.24 6.94
C ALA A 113 5.19 -26.66 7.61
N SER A 114 5.72 -27.84 7.27
CA SER A 114 6.99 -28.31 7.81
C SER A 114 8.15 -27.37 7.45
N THR A 115 8.10 -26.72 6.30
CA THR A 115 9.10 -25.74 5.87
C THR A 115 8.93 -24.41 6.63
N LEU A 116 7.70 -23.94 6.77
CA LEU A 116 7.35 -22.75 7.55
C LEU A 116 7.78 -22.88 9.02
N HIS A 117 7.58 -24.06 9.64
CA HIS A 117 8.05 -24.36 10.99
C HIS A 117 9.58 -24.22 11.11
N LYS A 118 10.33 -24.72 10.12
CA LYS A 118 11.80 -24.60 10.09
C LYS A 118 12.28 -23.16 9.88
N LEU A 119 11.48 -22.32 9.22
CA LEU A 119 11.73 -20.89 9.05
C LEU A 119 11.26 -20.04 10.25
N GLY A 120 10.63 -20.64 11.27
CA GLY A 120 10.10 -19.93 12.43
C GLY A 120 8.77 -19.20 12.20
N LEU A 121 8.14 -19.40 11.05
CA LEU A 121 6.84 -18.82 10.67
C LEU A 121 5.71 -19.68 11.26
N LEU A 122 5.52 -19.59 12.58
CA LEU A 122 4.67 -20.50 13.35
C LEU A 122 3.16 -20.31 13.09
N GLU A 123 2.70 -19.08 12.94
CA GLU A 123 1.26 -18.80 12.69
C GLU A 123 0.86 -19.19 11.26
N GLU A 124 1.73 -18.94 10.27
CA GLU A 124 1.62 -19.44 8.90
C GLU A 124 1.55 -20.97 8.87
N CYS A 125 2.42 -21.62 9.66
CA CYS A 125 2.48 -23.07 9.79
C CYS A 125 1.18 -23.66 10.35
N LEU A 126 0.60 -23.06 11.41
CA LEU A 126 -0.69 -23.47 11.96
C LEU A 126 -1.79 -23.42 10.90
N ARG A 127 -1.88 -22.32 10.14
CA ARG A 127 -2.89 -22.15 9.09
C ARG A 127 -2.78 -23.20 7.99
N ASP A 128 -1.57 -23.58 7.59
CA ASP A 128 -1.37 -24.67 6.63
C ASP A 128 -1.73 -26.05 7.22
N CYS A 129 -1.47 -26.30 8.50
CA CYS A 129 -1.93 -27.52 9.17
C CYS A 129 -3.47 -27.58 9.20
N ASP A 130 -4.14 -26.48 9.53
CA ASP A 130 -5.60 -26.40 9.51
C ASP A 130 -6.17 -26.63 8.11
N ARG A 131 -5.53 -26.08 7.07
CA ARG A 131 -5.91 -26.35 5.67
C ARG A 131 -5.74 -27.82 5.32
N ALA A 132 -4.64 -28.45 5.70
CA ALA A 132 -4.43 -29.87 5.48
C ALA A 132 -5.51 -30.74 6.16
N ILE A 133 -5.86 -30.42 7.41
CA ILE A 133 -6.92 -31.10 8.18
C ILE A 133 -8.29 -30.88 7.52
N SER A 134 -8.58 -29.66 7.04
CA SER A 134 -9.85 -29.37 6.34
C SER A 134 -10.02 -30.18 5.05
N VAL A 135 -8.91 -30.51 4.38
CA VAL A 135 -8.91 -31.31 3.15
C VAL A 135 -8.94 -32.81 3.45
N SER A 136 -8.18 -33.25 4.48
CA SER A 136 -8.09 -34.64 4.90
C SER A 136 -8.05 -34.74 6.44
N PRO A 137 -9.22 -34.86 7.10
CA PRO A 137 -9.32 -34.90 8.56
C PRO A 137 -8.58 -36.07 9.19
N ASN A 138 -8.44 -37.19 8.47
CA ASN A 138 -7.79 -38.41 8.96
C ASN A 138 -6.26 -38.41 8.72
N TYR A 139 -5.69 -37.29 8.27
CA TYR A 139 -4.26 -37.23 7.99
C TYR A 139 -3.44 -37.02 9.27
N SER A 140 -3.07 -38.11 9.95
CA SER A 140 -2.28 -38.13 11.19
C SER A 140 -1.13 -37.10 11.22
N LYS A 141 -0.34 -37.03 10.14
CA LYS A 141 0.80 -36.10 10.02
C LYS A 141 0.40 -34.63 10.16
N ALA A 142 -0.80 -34.25 9.76
CA ALA A 142 -1.29 -32.88 9.89
C ALA A 142 -1.57 -32.50 11.35
N TRP A 143 -2.25 -33.38 12.08
CA TRP A 143 -2.50 -33.24 13.52
C TRP A 143 -1.19 -33.21 14.32
N TYR A 144 -0.29 -34.15 14.04
CA TYR A 144 1.02 -34.19 14.68
C TYR A 144 1.81 -32.88 14.48
N ARG A 145 1.83 -32.35 13.25
CA ARG A 145 2.49 -31.08 12.94
C ARG A 145 1.83 -29.90 13.64
N ARG A 146 0.50 -29.83 13.68
CA ARG A 146 -0.21 -28.77 14.41
C ARG A 146 0.10 -28.82 15.90
N GLY A 147 0.15 -30.01 16.50
CA GLY A 147 0.54 -30.21 17.90
C GLY A 147 1.96 -29.72 18.19
N MET A 148 2.92 -30.03 17.31
CA MET A 148 4.30 -29.53 17.40
C MET A 148 4.41 -28.01 17.35
N VAL A 149 3.62 -27.37 16.49
CA VAL A 149 3.62 -25.90 16.35
C VAL A 149 2.93 -25.25 17.54
N ASN A 150 1.82 -25.81 18.02
CA ASN A 150 1.15 -25.36 19.25
C ASN A 150 2.09 -25.46 20.46
N ALA A 151 2.88 -26.52 20.57
CA ALA A 151 3.90 -26.64 21.62
C ALA A 151 5.01 -25.57 21.48
N SER A 152 5.42 -25.26 20.25
CA SER A 152 6.38 -24.18 19.95
C SER A 152 5.83 -22.80 20.32
N LEU A 153 4.52 -22.60 20.17
CA LEU A 153 3.77 -21.40 20.59
C LEU A 153 3.38 -21.40 22.07
N LYS A 154 3.82 -22.40 22.85
CA LYS A 154 3.49 -22.59 24.28
C LYS A 154 1.99 -22.78 24.56
N LYS A 155 1.19 -23.15 23.54
CA LYS A 155 -0.21 -23.55 23.65
C LYS A 155 -0.29 -25.06 23.99
N TYR A 156 0.23 -25.44 25.15
CA TYR A 156 0.45 -26.86 25.50
C TYR A 156 -0.84 -27.70 25.56
N SER A 157 -1.95 -27.14 26.04
CA SER A 157 -3.24 -27.84 26.09
C SER A 157 -3.74 -28.22 24.68
N SER A 158 -3.70 -27.27 23.74
CA SER A 158 -4.01 -27.54 22.33
C SER A 158 -3.03 -28.53 21.70
N ALA A 159 -1.75 -28.45 22.06
CA ALA A 159 -0.72 -29.37 21.56
C ALA A 159 -0.95 -30.82 22.00
N ILE A 160 -1.30 -31.03 23.27
CA ILE A 160 -1.62 -32.36 23.83
C ILE A 160 -2.82 -32.95 23.08
N HIS A 161 -3.90 -32.18 22.95
CA HIS A 161 -5.08 -32.63 22.23
C HIS A 161 -4.78 -33.02 20.78
N ASP A 162 -4.03 -32.20 20.05
CA ASP A 162 -3.64 -32.48 18.68
C ASP A 162 -2.79 -33.76 18.56
N MET A 163 -1.93 -34.03 19.54
CA MET A 163 -1.12 -35.26 19.56
C MET A 163 -1.93 -36.51 19.88
N GLU A 164 -2.91 -36.43 20.77
CA GLU A 164 -3.83 -37.53 21.04
C GLU A 164 -4.64 -37.89 19.79
N VAL A 165 -5.14 -36.89 19.07
CA VAL A 165 -5.83 -37.10 17.79
C VAL A 165 -4.89 -37.72 16.76
N ALA A 166 -3.66 -37.23 16.64
CA ALA A 166 -2.66 -37.81 15.75
C ALA A 166 -2.35 -39.28 16.08
N LEU A 167 -2.21 -39.61 17.37
CA LEU A 167 -1.92 -40.96 17.85
C LEU A 167 -3.05 -41.95 17.51
N ASN A 168 -4.30 -41.50 17.63
CA ASN A 168 -5.47 -42.31 17.29
C ASN A 168 -5.58 -42.58 15.78
N MET A 169 -5.08 -41.67 14.94
CA MET A 169 -5.11 -41.79 13.48
C MET A 169 -3.87 -42.46 12.88
N GLU A 170 -2.77 -42.53 13.61
CA GLU A 170 -1.53 -43.13 13.13
C GLU A 170 -1.64 -44.66 13.11
N GLU A 171 -1.34 -45.29 11.97
CA GLU A 171 -1.45 -46.75 11.83
C GLU A 171 -0.13 -47.46 12.17
N THR A 172 1.01 -46.79 11.99
CA THR A 172 2.33 -47.39 12.15
C THR A 172 2.79 -47.39 13.60
N SER A 173 3.32 -48.51 14.09
CA SER A 173 3.85 -48.62 15.46
C SER A 173 5.02 -47.66 15.72
N SER A 174 5.88 -47.44 14.71
CA SER A 174 6.97 -46.46 14.77
C SER A 174 6.46 -45.02 14.81
N GLY A 175 5.41 -44.69 14.04
CA GLY A 175 4.76 -43.39 14.10
C GLY A 175 4.14 -43.11 15.48
N LYS A 176 3.41 -44.10 16.03
CA LYS A 176 2.82 -44.00 17.38
C LYS A 176 3.87 -43.73 18.45
N SER A 177 4.96 -44.52 18.47
CA SER A 177 6.05 -44.36 19.44
C SER A 177 6.68 -42.95 19.38
N ASN A 178 6.89 -42.41 18.18
CA ASN A 178 7.39 -41.04 18.02
C ASN A 178 6.42 -39.99 18.57
N ILE A 179 5.11 -40.14 18.32
CA ILE A 179 4.08 -39.21 18.83
C ILE A 179 4.02 -39.30 20.36
N GLU A 180 4.07 -40.50 20.93
CA GLU A 180 4.07 -40.73 22.39
C GLU A 180 5.28 -40.08 23.08
N GLN A 181 6.48 -40.19 22.49
CA GLN A 181 7.69 -39.56 23.02
C GLN A 181 7.55 -38.03 23.04
N GLU A 182 7.05 -37.43 21.96
CA GLU A 182 6.83 -35.99 21.87
C GLU A 182 5.73 -35.52 22.83
N LEU A 183 4.64 -36.28 22.95
CA LEU A 183 3.54 -36.01 23.87
C LEU A 183 4.04 -35.98 25.32
N LYS A 184 4.90 -36.94 25.70
CA LYS A 184 5.53 -36.96 27.02
C LYS A 184 6.34 -35.70 27.29
N MET A 185 7.17 -35.25 26.35
CA MET A 185 7.96 -34.02 26.49
C MET A 185 7.07 -32.76 26.62
N ILE A 186 5.93 -32.73 25.94
CA ILE A 186 4.97 -31.63 26.04
C ILE A 186 4.27 -31.64 27.40
N LEU A 187 3.87 -32.82 27.89
CA LEU A 187 3.26 -32.98 29.22
C LEU A 187 4.19 -32.53 30.34
N GLU A 188 5.48 -32.90 30.27
CA GLU A 188 6.51 -32.45 31.22
C GLU A 188 6.66 -30.91 31.20
N LYS A 189 6.66 -30.30 30.01
CA LYS A 189 6.70 -28.83 29.88
C LYS A 189 5.43 -28.15 30.38
N HIS A 190 4.26 -28.76 30.18
CA HIS A 190 2.99 -28.24 30.64
C HIS A 190 2.90 -28.22 32.17
N GLN A 191 3.39 -29.27 32.83
CA GLN A 191 3.44 -29.39 34.30
C GLN A 191 4.33 -28.32 34.94
N ASN A 192 5.40 -27.87 34.26
CA ASN A 192 6.32 -26.84 34.74
C ASN A 192 5.80 -25.39 34.63
N ILE A 193 4.64 -25.14 34.00
CA ILE A 193 4.11 -23.79 33.73
C ILE A 193 2.88 -23.46 34.60
N ASN A 194 2.46 -24.36 35.48
CA ASN A 194 1.30 -24.17 36.35
C ASN A 194 1.52 -23.23 37.55
N GLU A 195 2.54 -22.37 37.53
CA GLU A 195 2.64 -21.19 38.39
C GLU A 195 2.84 -19.93 37.53
N VAL A 196 2.12 -18.86 37.89
CA VAL A 196 1.99 -17.54 37.24
C VAL A 196 0.82 -17.43 36.25
N GLY A 197 -0.31 -16.99 36.81
CA GLY A 197 -1.52 -16.64 36.05
C GLY A 197 -1.35 -15.35 35.24
N ALA A 198 -1.90 -15.35 34.02
CA ALA A 198 -2.01 -14.18 33.17
C ALA A 198 -3.47 -13.69 33.13
N SER A 199 -3.69 -12.48 33.64
CA SER A 199 -4.89 -11.69 33.40
C SER A 199 -4.92 -11.20 31.95
N SER A 200 -6.01 -11.47 31.23
CA SER A 200 -6.28 -10.86 29.92
C SER A 200 -7.20 -9.65 30.10
N SER A 201 -6.70 -8.47 29.69
CA SER A 201 -7.50 -7.26 29.55
C SER A 201 -8.06 -7.21 28.12
N ASN A 202 -9.38 -7.34 28.01
CA ASN A 202 -10.11 -7.03 26.80
C ASN A 202 -10.31 -5.50 26.73
N PHE A 203 -9.67 -4.85 25.77
CA PHE A 203 -10.08 -3.52 25.30
C PHE A 203 -10.91 -3.72 24.04
N MET A 204 -12.23 -3.53 24.15
CA MET A 204 -13.10 -3.25 23.02
C MET A 204 -13.39 -1.75 23.08
N ASP A 205 -12.75 -0.97 22.22
CA ASP A 205 -13.20 0.41 21.96
C ASP A 205 -14.36 0.35 20.97
N ALA A 206 -15.54 0.69 21.47
CA ALA A 206 -16.70 1.04 20.68
C ALA A 206 -16.65 2.57 20.47
N GLU A 207 -16.11 3.02 19.35
CA GLU A 207 -16.33 4.40 18.92
C GLU A 207 -17.60 4.45 18.06
N GLN A 208 -18.62 5.07 18.62
CA GLN A 208 -19.83 5.43 17.90
C GLN A 208 -19.50 6.62 16.99
N GLN A 209 -19.10 6.32 15.75
CA GLN A 209 -18.87 7.32 14.71
C GLN A 209 -20.16 8.12 14.46
N CYS A 210 -20.14 9.42 14.74
CA CYS A 210 -21.11 10.34 14.18
C CYS A 210 -20.89 10.35 12.66
N LYS A 211 -21.78 9.67 11.92
CA LYS A 211 -21.74 9.64 10.47
C LYS A 211 -22.02 11.05 9.95
N VAL A 212 -21.04 11.65 9.25
CA VAL A 212 -21.23 12.91 8.54
C VAL A 212 -22.31 12.70 7.47
N VAL A 213 -23.32 13.57 7.47
CA VAL A 213 -24.36 13.57 6.42
C VAL A 213 -23.78 14.27 5.21
N LEU A 214 -23.94 13.65 4.04
CA LEU A 214 -23.44 14.16 2.76
C LEU A 214 -24.59 14.34 1.79
N ASP A 215 -24.62 15.49 1.13
CA ASP A 215 -25.57 15.84 0.09
C ASP A 215 -24.85 16.06 -1.24
N CYS A 216 -25.40 15.51 -2.33
CA CYS A 216 -24.94 15.79 -3.68
C CYS A 216 -25.55 17.12 -4.16
N ILE A 217 -24.70 18.06 -4.54
CA ILE A 217 -25.07 19.39 -5.01
C ILE A 217 -24.58 19.66 -6.43
N SER A 218 -25.24 20.58 -7.13
CA SER A 218 -24.70 21.15 -8.35
C SER A 218 -23.83 22.35 -8.01
N THR A 219 -22.60 22.34 -8.48
CA THR A 219 -21.62 23.41 -8.34
C THR A 219 -21.56 24.22 -9.64
N PRO A 220 -21.46 25.56 -9.59
CA PRO A 220 -21.54 26.39 -10.80
C PRO A 220 -20.54 26.04 -11.91
N ASN A 221 -19.33 25.61 -11.53
CA ASN A 221 -18.21 25.41 -12.48
C ASN A 221 -17.65 23.97 -12.50
N LYS A 222 -18.11 23.07 -11.62
CA LYS A 222 -17.58 21.70 -11.51
C LYS A 222 -18.66 20.63 -11.63
N GLY A 223 -19.89 20.99 -11.97
CA GLY A 223 -21.00 20.03 -12.09
C GLY A 223 -21.39 19.47 -10.72
N ARG A 224 -21.71 18.17 -10.64
CA ARG A 224 -22.09 17.52 -9.36
C ARG A 224 -20.91 17.53 -8.38
N GLY A 225 -21.19 17.68 -7.09
CA GLY A 225 -20.20 17.73 -6.02
C GLY A 225 -20.80 17.30 -4.69
N MET A 226 -19.97 17.06 -3.68
CA MET A 226 -20.41 16.70 -2.33
C MET A 226 -20.30 17.89 -1.37
N MET A 227 -21.27 18.03 -0.47
CA MET A 227 -21.23 18.95 0.68
C MET A 227 -21.79 18.28 1.94
N SER A 228 -21.63 18.91 3.10
CA SER A 228 -22.38 18.54 4.31
C SER A 228 -23.27 19.69 4.77
N PRO A 229 -24.51 19.41 5.23
CA PRO A 229 -25.37 20.43 5.83
C PRO A 229 -24.91 20.86 7.23
N ASN A 230 -23.95 20.15 7.83
CA ASN A 230 -23.41 20.44 9.16
C ASN A 230 -21.93 20.86 9.08
N ASP A 231 -21.48 21.59 10.09
CA ASP A 231 -20.06 21.90 10.26
C ASP A 231 -19.26 20.60 10.54
N ILE A 232 -18.08 20.48 9.93
CA ILE A 232 -17.19 19.32 10.08
C ILE A 232 -15.90 19.78 10.76
N SER A 233 -15.55 19.13 11.87
CA SER A 233 -14.30 19.40 12.59
C SER A 233 -13.11 18.70 11.93
N PRO A 234 -11.88 19.26 12.02
CA PRO A 234 -10.67 18.58 11.55
C PRO A 234 -10.51 17.17 12.10
N GLY A 235 -10.05 16.23 11.29
CA GLY A 235 -9.84 14.82 11.64
C GLY A 235 -11.10 13.94 11.57
N SER A 236 -12.27 14.54 11.35
CA SER A 236 -13.55 13.83 11.26
C SER A 236 -13.58 12.88 10.05
N LEU A 237 -14.11 11.67 10.23
CA LEU A 237 -14.32 10.72 9.13
C LEU A 237 -15.56 11.13 8.33
N ILE A 238 -15.36 11.50 7.08
CA ILE A 238 -16.39 12.03 6.20
C ILE A 238 -17.08 10.90 5.43
N HIS A 239 -16.28 10.00 4.85
CA HIS A 239 -16.78 8.97 3.96
C HIS A 239 -15.95 7.70 4.08
N THR A 240 -16.62 6.56 3.90
CA THR A 240 -15.98 5.24 3.81
C THR A 240 -16.72 4.40 2.79
N GLU A 241 -16.00 3.80 1.86
CA GLU A 241 -16.60 3.04 0.77
C GLU A 241 -15.70 1.91 0.30
N ASP A 242 -16.28 0.72 0.17
CA ASP A 242 -15.67 -0.38 -0.57
C ASP A 242 -15.92 -0.21 -2.07
N PRO A 243 -14.94 -0.56 -2.92
CA PRO A 243 -15.05 -0.31 -4.35
C PRO A 243 -16.09 -1.22 -4.99
N LEU A 244 -16.86 -0.67 -5.92
CA LEU A 244 -17.80 -1.41 -6.76
C LEU A 244 -17.11 -2.53 -7.53
N THR A 245 -15.93 -2.20 -8.06
CA THR A 245 -15.02 -3.12 -8.76
C THR A 245 -13.60 -2.61 -8.60
N ALA A 246 -12.63 -3.53 -8.52
CA ALA A 246 -11.22 -3.20 -8.36
C ALA A 246 -10.33 -4.24 -9.03
N ILE A 247 -9.16 -3.82 -9.54
CA ILE A 247 -8.16 -4.71 -10.14
C ILE A 247 -6.77 -4.38 -9.64
N ILE A 248 -6.01 -5.43 -9.32
CA ILE A 248 -4.61 -5.33 -8.91
C ILE A 248 -3.71 -4.91 -10.08
N THR A 249 -2.70 -4.08 -9.81
CA THR A 249 -1.71 -3.70 -10.81
C THR A 249 -0.81 -4.88 -11.19
N LYS A 250 -0.29 -4.88 -12.42
CA LYS A 250 0.55 -5.98 -12.94
C LYS A 250 1.79 -6.23 -12.09
N SER A 251 2.43 -5.18 -11.58
CA SER A 251 3.61 -5.25 -10.70
C SER A 251 3.32 -5.90 -9.34
N CYS A 252 2.07 -5.88 -8.88
CA CYS A 252 1.68 -6.40 -7.57
C CYS A 252 1.07 -7.81 -7.63
N ARG A 253 0.82 -8.38 -8.83
CA ARG A 253 0.13 -9.68 -9.00
C ARG A 253 0.77 -10.82 -8.20
N ASP A 254 2.10 -10.93 -8.17
CA ASP A 254 2.75 -12.04 -7.45
C ASP A 254 3.07 -11.74 -5.98
N THR A 255 2.76 -10.54 -5.48
CA THR A 255 3.15 -10.07 -4.13
C THR A 255 1.98 -9.66 -3.26
N HIS A 256 0.84 -9.25 -3.84
CA HIS A 256 -0.32 -8.77 -3.11
C HIS A 256 -1.56 -9.62 -3.38
N CYS A 257 -2.45 -9.64 -2.39
CA CYS A 257 -3.73 -10.32 -2.44
C CYS A 257 -4.60 -9.69 -3.54
N HIS A 258 -5.13 -10.50 -4.44
CA HIS A 258 -5.98 -10.02 -5.54
C HIS A 258 -7.36 -9.52 -5.11
N TYR A 259 -7.73 -9.74 -3.84
CA TYR A 259 -9.00 -9.28 -3.29
C TYR A 259 -8.84 -8.05 -2.38
N CYS A 260 -7.95 -8.15 -1.38
CA CYS A 260 -7.80 -7.13 -0.34
C CYS A 260 -6.62 -6.17 -0.60
N PHE A 261 -5.80 -6.45 -1.62
CA PHE A 261 -4.61 -5.71 -2.03
C PHE A 261 -3.49 -5.57 -1.00
N SER A 262 -3.57 -6.23 0.16
CA SER A 262 -2.47 -6.34 1.11
C SER A 262 -1.40 -7.33 0.61
N GLU A 263 -0.13 -7.13 0.99
CA GLU A 263 0.93 -8.11 0.75
C GLU A 263 0.53 -9.50 1.29
N VAL A 264 0.83 -10.56 0.53
CA VAL A 264 0.48 -11.92 0.94
C VAL A 264 1.50 -12.47 1.96
N PRO A 265 1.04 -13.25 2.96
CA PRO A 265 1.95 -13.96 3.85
C PRO A 265 2.59 -15.17 3.13
N ALA A 266 3.57 -15.79 3.78
CA ALA A 266 4.28 -16.96 3.26
C ALA A 266 3.36 -18.17 3.01
N ASP A 267 2.26 -18.30 3.75
CA ASP A 267 1.23 -19.33 3.57
C ASP A 267 0.14 -18.93 2.55
N VAL A 268 0.55 -18.28 1.46
CA VAL A 268 -0.34 -17.80 0.39
C VAL A 268 -1.36 -18.85 -0.08
N VAL A 269 -2.59 -18.39 -0.37
CA VAL A 269 -3.71 -19.19 -0.86
C VAL A 269 -3.94 -18.91 -2.35
N PHE A 270 -4.16 -19.94 -3.16
CA PHE A 270 -4.26 -19.82 -4.62
C PHE A 270 -5.68 -20.04 -5.13
N CYS A 271 -6.04 -19.47 -6.28
CA CYS A 271 -7.31 -19.83 -6.92
C CYS A 271 -7.42 -21.35 -7.18
N PRO A 272 -8.60 -21.93 -6.97
CA PRO A 272 -8.84 -23.34 -7.23
C PRO A 272 -9.01 -23.67 -8.73
N SER A 273 -9.37 -22.68 -9.55
CA SER A 273 -9.66 -22.88 -10.98
C SER A 273 -8.53 -22.45 -11.92
N CYS A 274 -7.66 -21.52 -11.49
CA CYS A 274 -6.56 -21.02 -12.30
C CYS A 274 -5.34 -20.67 -11.45
N THR A 275 -4.23 -20.35 -12.10
CA THR A 275 -2.95 -20.05 -11.45
C THR A 275 -2.72 -18.55 -11.23
N LEU A 276 -3.62 -17.67 -11.66
CA LEU A 276 -3.37 -16.22 -11.65
C LEU A 276 -3.48 -15.60 -10.25
N PRO A 277 -4.66 -15.51 -9.63
CA PRO A 277 -4.78 -14.74 -8.41
C PRO A 277 -4.29 -15.51 -7.19
N ILE A 278 -3.68 -14.74 -6.30
CA ILE A 278 -3.18 -15.16 -5.01
C ILE A 278 -3.92 -14.37 -3.92
N TYR A 279 -4.08 -14.99 -2.76
CA TYR A 279 -4.87 -14.47 -1.65
C TYR A 279 -4.11 -14.59 -0.34
N CYS A 280 -4.29 -13.61 0.54
CA CYS A 280 -3.70 -13.63 1.88
C CYS A 280 -4.40 -14.63 2.82
N SER A 281 -5.63 -15.02 2.51
CA SER A 281 -6.45 -15.87 3.38
C SER A 281 -7.50 -16.63 2.57
N LYS A 282 -8.05 -17.68 3.19
CA LYS A 282 -9.18 -18.44 2.66
C LYS A 282 -10.42 -17.55 2.48
N MET A 283 -10.65 -16.64 3.43
CA MET A 283 -11.74 -15.66 3.36
C MET A 283 -11.62 -14.77 2.11
N CYS A 284 -10.44 -14.21 1.83
CA CYS A 284 -10.22 -13.42 0.61
C CYS A 284 -10.41 -14.23 -0.67
N GLN A 285 -9.99 -15.51 -0.68
CA GLN A 285 -10.24 -16.41 -1.81
C GLN A 285 -11.74 -16.63 -2.03
N GLU A 286 -12.51 -16.90 -0.96
CA GLU A 286 -13.95 -17.13 -1.03
C GLU A 286 -14.71 -15.88 -1.46
N GLN A 287 -14.33 -14.71 -0.97
CA GLN A 287 -14.95 -13.45 -1.40
C GLN A 287 -14.68 -13.14 -2.87
N ALA A 288 -13.50 -13.47 -3.39
CA ALA A 288 -13.16 -13.23 -4.79
C ALA A 288 -13.78 -14.27 -5.75
N VAL A 289 -13.75 -15.55 -5.39
CA VAL A 289 -14.16 -16.65 -6.26
C VAL A 289 -15.62 -17.05 -6.07
N GLY A 290 -16.24 -16.66 -4.95
CA GLY A 290 -17.53 -17.14 -4.48
C GLY A 290 -17.41 -18.45 -3.69
N GLU A 291 -18.51 -18.88 -3.07
CA GLU A 291 -18.57 -20.20 -2.45
C GLU A 291 -18.35 -21.28 -3.50
N ILE A 292 -17.22 -21.98 -3.38
CA ILE A 292 -16.99 -23.21 -4.13
C ILE A 292 -17.58 -24.31 -3.27
N SER A 293 -18.72 -24.85 -3.66
CA SER A 293 -19.27 -26.01 -2.98
C SER A 293 -18.29 -27.17 -3.17
N TRP A 294 -17.49 -27.45 -2.13
CA TRP A 294 -16.65 -28.65 -2.07
C TRP A 294 -17.46 -29.94 -1.94
N ASN A 295 -18.79 -29.86 -1.97
CA ASN A 295 -19.73 -30.95 -1.76
C ASN A 295 -21.05 -30.68 -2.52
N GLN A 296 -21.22 -31.30 -3.70
CA GLN A 296 -22.50 -31.95 -3.97
C GLN A 296 -22.25 -33.42 -3.63
N ASN A 297 -22.95 -33.92 -2.61
CA ASN A 297 -22.88 -35.27 -2.03
C ASN A 297 -21.72 -35.55 -1.05
N THR A 298 -21.85 -35.03 0.17
CA THR A 298 -21.71 -35.79 1.43
C THR A 298 -22.00 -34.86 2.62
N CYS A 299 -23.27 -34.48 2.76
CA CYS A 299 -23.80 -34.41 4.13
C CYS A 299 -23.92 -35.87 4.57
N LEU A 300 -22.88 -36.40 5.19
CA LEU A 300 -23.06 -37.55 6.06
C LEU A 300 -23.91 -37.03 7.22
N GLU A 301 -25.18 -37.39 7.19
CA GLU A 301 -26.03 -37.39 8.38
C GLU A 301 -25.29 -38.20 9.44
N PHE A 302 -24.70 -37.49 10.41
CA PHE A 302 -24.18 -38.11 11.61
C PHE A 302 -25.37 -38.65 12.39
N ASN A 303 -25.63 -39.96 12.24
CA ASN A 303 -26.45 -40.69 13.19
C ASN A 303 -25.77 -40.59 14.56
N ASN A 304 -26.44 -39.88 15.46
CA ASN A 304 -26.11 -39.80 16.88
C ASN A 304 -25.94 -41.20 17.47
N ASN A 305 -24.71 -41.55 17.84
CA ASN A 305 -24.43 -42.45 18.95
C ASN A 305 -23.06 -42.06 19.57
N SER A 306 -23.18 -41.25 20.63
CA SER A 306 -22.28 -41.03 21.77
C SER A 306 -20.75 -41.14 21.58
N VAL A 307 -20.08 -39.99 21.41
CA VAL A 307 -19.05 -39.50 22.35
C VAL A 307 -19.15 -37.97 22.39
N ASP A 308 -19.18 -37.41 23.60
CA ASP A 308 -19.59 -36.04 23.91
C ASP A 308 -18.58 -34.98 23.41
N LEU A 309 -18.82 -34.45 22.21
CA LEU A 309 -18.06 -33.36 21.55
C LEU A 309 -18.66 -31.96 21.82
N ALA A 310 -19.50 -31.82 22.86
CA ALA A 310 -20.30 -30.62 23.13
C ALA A 310 -19.56 -29.45 23.82
N LYS A 311 -18.22 -29.38 23.77
CA LYS A 311 -17.43 -28.20 24.21
C LYS A 311 -16.46 -27.72 23.12
N LEU A 312 -16.99 -27.51 21.93
CA LEU A 312 -16.31 -26.77 20.86
C LEU A 312 -16.69 -25.28 20.97
N SER A 313 -16.10 -24.56 21.91
CA SER A 313 -16.06 -23.10 21.86
C SER A 313 -15.02 -22.68 20.82
N ILE A 314 -15.39 -22.78 19.54
CA ILE A 314 -14.71 -22.11 18.45
C ILE A 314 -15.03 -20.62 18.64
N THR A 315 -14.11 -19.87 19.25
CA THR A 315 -14.06 -18.41 19.12
C THR A 315 -13.64 -18.07 17.69
N SER A 316 -14.54 -18.35 16.75
CA SER A 316 -14.66 -17.60 15.52
C SER A 316 -15.37 -16.32 15.93
N THR A 317 -14.62 -15.23 16.01
CA THR A 317 -15.19 -13.89 16.09
C THR A 317 -16.02 -13.72 14.82
N ARG A 318 -17.32 -14.07 14.92
CA ARG A 318 -18.34 -13.79 13.92
C ARG A 318 -18.42 -12.27 13.76
N CYS A 319 -17.69 -11.73 12.79
CA CYS A 319 -18.19 -10.56 12.08
C CYS A 319 -19.20 -11.06 11.05
N ARG A 320 -20.42 -11.32 11.53
CA ARG A 320 -21.59 -11.32 10.65
C ARG A 320 -21.95 -9.87 10.41
N THR A 321 -21.64 -9.33 9.24
CA THR A 321 -22.47 -8.29 8.63
C THR A 321 -23.54 -8.97 7.76
N PRO A 322 -24.72 -8.36 7.60
CA PRO A 322 -25.91 -9.05 7.09
C PRO A 322 -25.97 -9.02 5.56
N ASN A 323 -26.29 -10.16 4.95
CA ASN A 323 -27.04 -10.29 3.69
C ASN A 323 -26.83 -9.23 2.59
N SER A 324 -25.64 -9.15 1.99
CA SER A 324 -25.54 -8.82 0.56
C SER A 324 -25.03 -10.05 -0.17
N LYS A 325 -25.76 -10.53 -1.19
CA LYS A 325 -25.24 -11.55 -2.12
C LYS A 325 -23.94 -11.00 -2.72
N HIS A 326 -22.80 -11.45 -2.21
CA HIS A 326 -21.50 -10.99 -2.69
C HIS A 326 -21.27 -11.56 -4.09
N ASN A 327 -21.03 -10.68 -5.06
CA ASN A 327 -20.71 -11.06 -6.43
C ASN A 327 -19.26 -11.52 -6.48
N ALA A 328 -19.02 -12.71 -7.03
CA ALA A 328 -17.69 -13.29 -7.15
C ALA A 328 -16.89 -12.61 -8.27
N GLU A 329 -16.08 -11.60 -7.91
CA GLU A 329 -15.35 -10.75 -8.85
C GLU A 329 -14.38 -11.48 -9.79
N HIS A 330 -13.85 -12.64 -9.39
CA HIS A 330 -12.90 -13.40 -10.20
C HIS A 330 -13.55 -14.56 -10.98
N ARG A 331 -14.79 -14.94 -10.66
CA ARG A 331 -15.39 -16.17 -11.18
C ARG A 331 -15.51 -16.19 -12.71
N HIS A 332 -15.88 -15.06 -13.30
CA HIS A 332 -16.02 -14.85 -14.75
C HIS A 332 -14.66 -14.61 -15.47
N GLU A 333 -13.58 -14.52 -14.70
CA GLU A 333 -12.21 -14.37 -15.20
C GLU A 333 -11.40 -15.67 -15.12
N CYS A 334 -12.02 -16.76 -14.64
CA CYS A 334 -11.37 -18.04 -14.39
C CYS A 334 -11.98 -19.17 -15.23
N GLY A 335 -11.42 -20.38 -15.14
CA GLY A 335 -11.97 -21.55 -15.83
C GLY A 335 -11.64 -21.63 -17.32
N GLY A 336 -10.53 -21.03 -17.73
CA GLY A 336 -10.03 -21.12 -19.11
C GLY A 336 -10.10 -19.83 -19.92
N ALA A 337 -10.75 -18.80 -19.38
CA ALA A 337 -10.60 -17.44 -19.88
C ALA A 337 -9.33 -16.81 -19.30
N HIS A 338 -8.60 -16.03 -20.10
CA HIS A 338 -7.49 -15.22 -19.59
C HIS A 338 -7.49 -13.77 -20.09
N TRP A 339 -8.63 -13.31 -20.64
CA TRP A 339 -8.81 -11.91 -21.04
C TRP A 339 -8.49 -10.93 -19.90
N ALA A 340 -8.86 -11.24 -18.65
CA ALA A 340 -8.53 -10.39 -17.49
C ALA A 340 -7.02 -10.28 -17.22
N ALA A 341 -6.23 -11.27 -17.66
CA ALA A 341 -4.77 -11.24 -17.55
C ALA A 341 -4.11 -10.35 -18.61
N VAL A 342 -4.73 -10.27 -19.80
CA VAL A 342 -4.17 -9.67 -21.03
C VAL A 342 -4.67 -8.24 -21.26
N LEU A 343 -5.97 -8.01 -21.09
CA LEU A 343 -6.62 -6.74 -21.39
C LEU A 343 -6.17 -5.62 -20.41
N PRO A 344 -6.27 -4.34 -20.82
CA PRO A 344 -5.96 -3.20 -19.94
C PRO A 344 -6.89 -3.15 -18.71
N ALA A 345 -6.42 -2.53 -17.62
CA ALA A 345 -7.12 -2.50 -16.34
C ALA A 345 -8.54 -1.92 -16.46
N ASP A 346 -8.73 -0.81 -17.19
CA ASP A 346 -10.04 -0.18 -17.40
C ASP A 346 -11.03 -1.12 -18.09
N ILE A 347 -10.53 -1.93 -19.04
CA ILE A 347 -11.35 -2.90 -19.77
C ILE A 347 -11.73 -4.06 -18.85
N VAL A 348 -10.84 -4.48 -17.96
CA VAL A 348 -11.17 -5.53 -16.99
C VAL A 348 -12.17 -5.04 -15.95
N LEU A 349 -12.05 -3.80 -15.48
CA LEU A 349 -13.04 -3.16 -14.62
C LEU A 349 -14.41 -3.08 -15.31
N ALA A 350 -14.46 -2.70 -16.59
CA ALA A 350 -15.68 -2.70 -17.39
C ALA A 350 -16.28 -4.12 -17.50
N GLY A 351 -15.42 -5.13 -17.70
CA GLY A 351 -15.81 -6.53 -17.73
C GLY A 351 -16.46 -7.00 -16.43
N ARG A 352 -15.89 -6.61 -15.28
CA ARG A 352 -16.46 -6.92 -13.96
C ARG A 352 -17.81 -6.26 -13.74
N VAL A 353 -17.97 -4.99 -14.11
CA VAL A 353 -19.27 -4.28 -14.03
C VAL A 353 -20.32 -4.97 -14.92
N MET A 354 -19.95 -5.31 -16.15
CA MET A 354 -20.82 -6.04 -17.07
C MET A 354 -21.20 -7.43 -16.57
N ALA A 355 -20.25 -8.18 -16.00
CA ALA A 355 -20.50 -9.48 -15.40
C ALA A 355 -21.52 -9.38 -14.24
N GLN A 356 -21.35 -8.40 -13.35
CA GLN A 356 -22.31 -8.14 -12.26
C GLN A 356 -23.71 -7.80 -12.80
N TYR A 357 -23.79 -7.03 -13.89
CA TYR A 357 -25.05 -6.69 -14.56
C TYR A 357 -25.72 -7.93 -15.18
N ILE A 358 -24.97 -8.74 -15.93
CA ILE A 358 -25.45 -9.99 -16.54
C ILE A 358 -25.96 -10.96 -15.47
N GLU A 359 -25.20 -11.16 -14.39
CA GLU A 359 -25.57 -12.05 -13.29
C GLU A 359 -26.84 -11.59 -12.58
N LYS A 360 -27.00 -10.30 -12.30
CA LYS A 360 -28.25 -9.75 -11.75
C LYS A 360 -29.43 -10.01 -12.67
N ARG A 361 -29.27 -9.78 -13.98
CA ARG A 361 -30.31 -10.00 -14.98
C ARG A 361 -30.73 -11.47 -15.10
N LEU A 362 -29.78 -12.40 -15.00
CA LEU A 362 -30.08 -13.84 -15.02
C LEU A 362 -30.87 -14.29 -13.77
N MET A 363 -30.67 -13.62 -12.63
CA MET A 363 -31.37 -13.92 -11.37
C MET A 363 -32.80 -13.34 -11.34
N ASP A 364 -33.02 -12.19 -11.97
CA ASP A 364 -34.31 -11.50 -12.01
C ASP A 364 -35.20 -12.04 -13.16
N ARG A 365 -35.80 -13.22 -12.97
CA ARG A 365 -36.76 -13.84 -13.91
C ARG A 365 -38.12 -13.11 -14.04
N LYS A 366 -38.31 -11.96 -13.41
CA LYS A 366 -39.55 -11.15 -13.50
C LYS A 366 -39.18 -9.78 -14.06
N GLY A 367 -39.83 -9.39 -15.17
CA GLY A 367 -39.57 -8.20 -15.99
C GLY A 367 -39.63 -6.85 -15.28
N SER A 368 -38.74 -6.63 -14.31
CA SER A 368 -38.33 -5.31 -13.88
C SER A 368 -37.37 -4.74 -14.91
N THR A 369 -37.51 -3.44 -15.17
CA THR A 369 -36.63 -2.67 -16.06
C THR A 369 -35.26 -2.56 -15.39
N ILE A 370 -34.42 -3.59 -15.51
CA ILE A 370 -33.05 -3.50 -15.03
C ILE A 370 -32.38 -2.42 -15.87
N SER A 371 -32.10 -1.29 -15.23
CA SER A 371 -31.38 -0.17 -15.81
C SER A 371 -30.03 -0.67 -16.32
N SER A 372 -29.66 -0.22 -17.53
CA SER A 372 -28.37 -0.41 -18.19
C SER A 372 -27.17 -0.50 -17.23
N PRO A 373 -26.06 -1.18 -17.59
CA PRO A 373 -24.78 -1.16 -16.86
C PRO A 373 -24.17 0.25 -16.64
N ASN A 374 -24.86 1.33 -17.04
CA ASN A 374 -24.48 2.71 -16.81
C ASN A 374 -24.32 3.01 -15.32
N LEU A 375 -23.16 3.56 -14.94
CA LEU A 375 -22.83 3.95 -13.57
C LEU A 375 -23.39 5.33 -13.21
N ASP A 376 -24.00 6.04 -14.16
CA ASP A 376 -24.37 7.46 -14.03
C ASP A 376 -23.16 8.33 -13.63
N LEU A 377 -21.96 7.95 -14.08
CA LEU A 377 -20.72 8.70 -13.90
C LEU A 377 -20.37 9.47 -15.18
N ILE A 378 -19.56 10.52 -15.04
CA ILE A 378 -19.16 11.35 -16.18
C ILE A 378 -18.19 10.58 -17.09
N HIS A 379 -18.37 10.64 -18.42
CA HIS A 379 -17.56 9.86 -19.37
C HIS A 379 -16.65 10.71 -20.26
N HIS A 380 -17.00 11.96 -20.54
CA HIS A 380 -16.26 12.85 -21.45
C HIS A 380 -15.94 12.23 -22.82
N TYR A 381 -16.78 11.27 -23.29
CA TYR A 381 -16.56 10.53 -24.53
C TYR A 381 -16.31 11.47 -25.72
N ASP A 382 -17.12 12.52 -25.87
CA ASP A 382 -16.97 13.46 -27.00
C ASP A 382 -15.64 14.23 -27.01
N GLN A 383 -15.01 14.40 -25.83
CA GLN A 383 -13.74 15.10 -25.64
C GLN A 383 -12.53 14.17 -25.72
N GLU A 384 -12.74 12.84 -25.80
CA GLU A 384 -11.65 11.88 -25.99
C GLU A 384 -10.94 12.07 -27.33
N SER A 385 -9.64 11.74 -27.36
CA SER A 385 -8.89 11.75 -28.61
C SER A 385 -9.44 10.71 -29.60
N PRO A 386 -9.37 10.95 -30.92
CA PRO A 386 -9.82 9.99 -31.93
C PRO A 386 -9.21 8.60 -31.78
N ALA A 387 -7.94 8.53 -31.35
CA ALA A 387 -7.25 7.26 -31.09
C ALA A 387 -7.84 6.53 -29.87
N SER A 388 -8.10 7.25 -28.76
CA SER A 388 -8.72 6.69 -27.55
C SER A 388 -10.11 6.14 -27.83
N LYS A 389 -10.95 6.90 -28.55
CA LYS A 389 -12.29 6.45 -28.98
C LYS A 389 -12.21 5.14 -29.76
N PHE A 390 -11.32 5.09 -30.74
CA PHE A 390 -11.12 3.90 -31.58
C PHE A 390 -10.67 2.68 -30.77
N GLU A 391 -9.76 2.86 -29.81
CA GLU A 391 -9.35 1.79 -28.91
C GLU A 391 -10.49 1.30 -28.02
N SER A 392 -11.27 2.22 -27.42
CA SER A 392 -12.44 1.88 -26.60
C SER A 392 -13.45 1.04 -27.38
N HIS A 393 -13.69 1.34 -28.67
CA HIS A 393 -14.60 0.55 -29.51
C HIS A 393 -14.10 -0.88 -29.73
N ILE A 394 -12.83 -1.04 -30.09
CA ILE A 394 -12.24 -2.37 -30.29
C ILE A 394 -12.29 -3.17 -29.00
N TYR A 395 -11.91 -2.58 -27.87
CA TYR A 395 -11.92 -3.26 -26.59
C TYR A 395 -13.33 -3.60 -26.12
N ALA A 396 -14.33 -2.73 -26.35
CA ALA A 396 -15.73 -3.04 -26.07
C ALA A 396 -16.20 -4.27 -26.84
N ILE A 397 -15.88 -4.33 -28.15
CA ILE A 397 -16.22 -5.49 -28.99
C ILE A 397 -15.53 -6.77 -28.49
N VAL A 398 -14.22 -6.72 -28.24
CA VAL A 398 -13.45 -7.88 -27.75
C VAL A 398 -13.99 -8.36 -26.40
N LEU A 399 -14.21 -7.44 -25.46
CA LEU A 399 -14.70 -7.75 -24.13
C LEU A 399 -16.10 -8.36 -24.16
N LEU A 400 -17.00 -7.81 -24.98
CA LEU A 400 -18.34 -8.34 -25.15
C LEU A 400 -18.30 -9.81 -25.60
N LEU A 401 -17.50 -10.13 -26.62
CA LEU A 401 -17.36 -11.51 -27.12
C LEU A 401 -16.74 -12.44 -26.07
N CYS A 402 -15.78 -11.94 -25.28
CA CYS A 402 -15.20 -12.70 -24.17
C CYS A 402 -16.26 -13.07 -23.12
N LEU A 403 -17.13 -12.11 -22.76
CA LEU A 403 -18.22 -12.34 -21.81
C LEU A 403 -19.30 -13.27 -22.38
N GLN A 404 -19.65 -13.12 -23.67
CA GLN A 404 -20.60 -14.02 -24.36
C GLN A 404 -20.10 -15.47 -24.37
N ASN A 405 -18.81 -15.69 -24.66
CA ASN A 405 -18.22 -17.03 -24.62
C ASN A 405 -18.28 -17.66 -23.22
N TYR A 406 -18.15 -16.85 -22.17
CA TYR A 406 -18.24 -17.33 -20.78
C TYR A 406 -19.67 -17.69 -20.38
N TYR A 407 -20.63 -16.78 -20.59
CA TYR A 407 -22.01 -16.98 -20.16
C TYR A 407 -22.83 -17.92 -21.08
N ARG A 408 -22.35 -18.18 -22.30
CA ARG A 408 -23.04 -18.95 -23.36
C ARG A 408 -24.45 -18.37 -23.64
N SER A 409 -25.20 -18.98 -24.57
CA SER A 409 -26.39 -18.45 -25.29
C SER A 409 -27.54 -17.80 -24.47
N ASP A 410 -27.45 -17.76 -23.15
CA ASP A 410 -28.44 -17.16 -22.24
C ASP A 410 -28.39 -15.61 -22.22
N PHE A 411 -27.40 -15.00 -22.88
CA PHE A 411 -27.27 -13.56 -23.07
C PHE A 411 -27.30 -13.20 -24.56
N SER A 412 -28.44 -12.70 -25.05
CA SER A 412 -28.53 -12.09 -26.38
C SER A 412 -28.12 -10.62 -26.33
N CYS A 413 -27.14 -10.26 -27.17
CA CYS A 413 -26.64 -8.90 -27.23
C CYS A 413 -27.47 -8.05 -28.20
N THR A 414 -27.85 -6.85 -27.76
CA THR A 414 -28.43 -5.81 -28.61
C THR A 414 -27.34 -4.83 -29.05
N GLU A 415 -27.52 -4.15 -30.19
CA GLU A 415 -26.60 -3.06 -30.63
C GLU A 415 -26.41 -2.01 -29.52
N ASP A 416 -27.44 -1.78 -28.70
CA ASP A 416 -27.39 -0.89 -27.53
C ASP A 416 -26.35 -1.31 -26.49
N SER A 417 -26.08 -2.61 -26.35
CA SER A 417 -25.14 -3.13 -25.34
C SER A 417 -23.69 -2.73 -25.65
N LEU A 418 -23.31 -2.66 -26.93
CA LEU A 418 -21.98 -2.22 -27.34
C LEU A 418 -21.78 -0.73 -27.09
N SER A 419 -22.78 0.08 -27.47
CA SER A 419 -22.76 1.52 -27.22
C SER A 419 -22.61 1.83 -25.73
N GLN A 420 -23.38 1.12 -24.89
CA GLN A 420 -23.29 1.22 -23.43
C GLN A 420 -21.93 0.78 -22.89
N LEU A 421 -21.31 -0.25 -23.46
CA LEU A 421 -19.98 -0.70 -23.04
C LEU A 421 -18.89 0.29 -23.40
N VAL A 422 -18.97 0.95 -24.56
CA VAL A 422 -18.05 2.05 -24.93
C VAL A 422 -18.17 3.21 -23.94
N LEU A 423 -19.41 3.61 -23.62
CA LEU A 423 -19.65 4.65 -22.62
C LEU A 423 -19.14 4.23 -21.24
N LEU A 424 -19.39 2.98 -20.81
CA LEU A 424 -18.88 2.46 -19.54
C LEU A 424 -17.34 2.48 -19.46
N ILE A 425 -16.65 2.10 -20.53
CA ILE A 425 -15.17 2.20 -20.59
C ILE A 425 -14.74 3.66 -20.41
N SER A 426 -15.42 4.59 -21.07
CA SER A 426 -15.15 6.03 -20.98
C SER A 426 -15.40 6.57 -19.56
N GLN A 427 -16.48 6.13 -18.90
CA GLN A 427 -16.77 6.42 -17.48
C GLN A 427 -15.64 5.91 -16.57
N ILE A 428 -15.17 4.68 -16.78
CA ILE A 428 -14.13 4.08 -15.95
C ILE A 428 -12.79 4.81 -16.12
N LYS A 429 -12.41 5.19 -17.34
CA LYS A 429 -11.17 5.95 -17.59
C LYS A 429 -11.12 7.23 -16.78
N VAL A 430 -12.22 7.98 -16.72
CA VAL A 430 -12.28 9.26 -16.00
C VAL A 430 -12.39 9.10 -14.48
N ASN A 431 -13.15 8.11 -14.01
CA ASN A 431 -13.54 8.01 -12.59
C ASN A 431 -12.77 6.95 -11.78
N SER A 432 -11.91 6.16 -12.43
CA SER A 432 -11.13 5.16 -11.72
C SER A 432 -10.09 5.79 -10.80
N ILE A 433 -10.02 5.28 -9.57
CA ILE A 433 -9.14 5.75 -8.52
C ILE A 433 -8.05 4.71 -8.29
N ALA A 434 -6.81 5.18 -8.26
CA ALA A 434 -5.67 4.36 -7.90
C ALA A 434 -5.65 4.09 -6.38
N ILE A 435 -5.63 2.82 -5.99
CA ILE A 435 -5.41 2.40 -4.61
C ILE A 435 -3.91 2.40 -4.35
N VAL A 436 -3.49 3.20 -3.38
CA VAL A 436 -2.09 3.37 -2.99
C VAL A 436 -1.88 2.86 -1.58
N HIS A 437 -0.92 1.96 -1.40
CA HIS A 437 -0.50 1.48 -0.08
C HIS A 437 0.86 2.04 0.27
N MET A 438 1.06 2.28 1.56
CA MET A 438 2.34 2.75 2.11
C MET A 438 3.25 1.55 2.37
N LYS A 439 4.43 1.55 1.76
CA LYS A 439 5.46 0.52 1.96
C LYS A 439 6.67 1.14 2.68
N SER A 440 7.07 0.55 3.80
CA SER A 440 8.32 0.94 4.46
C SER A 440 9.50 0.27 3.75
N MET A 441 10.50 1.05 3.34
CA MET A 441 11.62 0.51 2.56
C MET A 441 12.61 -0.27 3.41
N ASP A 442 12.96 0.21 4.60
CA ASP A 442 14.12 -0.33 5.32
C ASP A 442 13.87 -0.74 6.78
N GLY A 443 12.64 -0.67 7.29
CA GLY A 443 12.35 -1.01 8.70
C GLY A 443 11.49 -2.26 8.96
N GLY A 444 10.74 -2.76 7.98
CA GLY A 444 9.68 -3.75 8.26
C GLY A 444 10.15 -5.18 8.47
N LYS A 445 11.14 -5.64 7.71
CA LYS A 445 11.61 -7.05 7.77
C LYS A 445 12.58 -7.30 8.94
N GLU A 446 13.35 -6.29 9.34
CA GLU A 446 14.27 -6.39 10.47
C GLU A 446 13.67 -5.97 11.81
N LEU A 447 12.75 -4.98 11.84
CA LEU A 447 12.02 -4.62 13.07
C LEU A 447 10.78 -5.49 13.30
N THR A 448 10.91 -6.80 13.09
CA THR A 448 9.92 -7.74 13.62
C THR A 448 9.94 -7.71 15.15
N VAL A 449 8.79 -7.99 15.76
CA VAL A 449 8.47 -7.87 17.20
C VAL A 449 9.51 -8.49 18.16
N ASN A 450 10.43 -9.33 17.67
CA ASN A 450 11.44 -10.04 18.46
C ASN A 450 12.92 -9.60 18.22
N LYS A 451 13.21 -8.65 17.34
CA LYS A 451 14.56 -8.08 17.20
C LYS A 451 14.49 -6.56 17.41
N GLY A 452 14.80 -6.12 18.62
CA GLY A 452 15.12 -4.71 18.86
C GLY A 452 16.36 -4.29 18.06
N PHE A 453 16.59 -2.98 17.93
CA PHE A 453 17.81 -2.44 17.35
C PHE A 453 19.04 -3.15 17.94
N SER A 454 19.84 -3.81 17.10
CA SER A 454 21.15 -4.31 17.52
C SER A 454 21.99 -3.11 17.95
N ALA A 455 22.77 -3.28 19.01
CA ALA A 455 23.49 -2.18 19.64
C ALA A 455 24.70 -1.66 18.83
N TYR A 456 24.97 -2.21 17.64
CA TYR A 456 26.10 -1.86 16.79
C TYR A 456 25.77 -2.26 15.35
N GLY A 457 25.73 -1.31 14.41
CA GLY A 457 25.85 -1.62 12.98
C GLY A 457 24.90 -0.92 12.02
N ASP A 458 23.61 -1.20 12.07
CA ASP A 458 22.75 -0.88 10.92
C ASP A 458 21.90 0.39 11.15
N ALA A 459 22.30 1.47 10.48
CA ALA A 459 21.55 2.72 10.40
C ALA A 459 20.29 2.52 9.54
N VAL A 460 19.18 2.15 10.18
CA VAL A 460 17.90 1.96 9.50
C VAL A 460 17.11 3.27 9.43
N MET A 461 17.02 3.84 8.23
CA MET A 461 16.18 5.00 7.92
C MET A 461 14.72 4.57 7.67
N CYS A 462 13.76 5.16 8.38
CA CYS A 462 12.34 4.94 8.09
C CYS A 462 11.87 5.82 6.92
N SER A 463 12.10 5.37 5.69
CA SER A 463 11.45 5.94 4.52
C SER A 463 10.16 5.19 4.15
N VAL A 464 9.21 5.91 3.56
CA VAL A 464 7.92 5.36 3.12
C VAL A 464 7.72 5.64 1.65
N GLU A 465 7.48 4.58 0.90
CA GLU A 465 7.14 4.62 -0.52
C GLU A 465 5.63 4.46 -0.70
N GLN A 466 5.04 5.27 -1.58
CA GLN A 466 3.67 5.09 -2.05
C GLN A 466 3.65 4.13 -3.23
N VAL A 467 3.09 2.94 -3.04
CA VAL A 467 3.00 1.92 -4.09
C VAL A 467 1.58 1.86 -4.61
N ARG A 468 1.39 2.09 -5.92
CA ARG A 468 0.10 1.88 -6.58
C ARG A 468 -0.18 0.38 -6.71
N VAL A 469 -1.03 -0.14 -5.83
CA VAL A 469 -1.32 -1.59 -5.73
C VAL A 469 -2.51 -2.02 -6.58
N ALA A 470 -3.49 -1.14 -6.80
CA ALA A 470 -4.69 -1.46 -7.55
C ALA A 470 -5.34 -0.22 -8.17
N GLN A 471 -6.36 -0.45 -8.99
CA GLN A 471 -7.22 0.57 -9.59
C GLN A 471 -8.67 0.14 -9.38
N ALA A 472 -9.55 1.08 -9.01
CA ALA A 472 -10.90 0.74 -8.59
C ALA A 472 -11.91 1.85 -8.90
N ILE A 473 -13.20 1.50 -8.90
CA ILE A 473 -14.31 2.44 -9.00
C ILE A 473 -15.02 2.54 -7.65
N TYR A 474 -15.09 3.77 -7.13
CA TYR A 474 -15.85 4.12 -5.93
C TYR A 474 -16.99 5.03 -6.38
N MET A 475 -18.23 4.53 -6.28
CA MET A 475 -19.39 5.23 -6.81
C MET A 475 -19.59 6.57 -6.14
N SER A 476 -19.61 6.59 -4.80
CA SER A 476 -19.78 7.84 -4.04
C SER A 476 -18.49 8.66 -4.03
N GLY A 477 -17.34 7.99 -3.95
CA GLY A 477 -16.01 8.59 -4.03
C GLY A 477 -15.77 9.41 -5.32
N SER A 478 -16.43 9.07 -6.42
CA SER A 478 -16.32 9.77 -7.70
C SER A 478 -17.05 11.12 -7.75
N PHE A 479 -17.90 11.44 -6.77
CA PHE A 479 -18.62 12.72 -6.71
C PHE A 479 -17.84 13.84 -6.00
N PHE A 480 -16.69 13.53 -5.40
CA PHE A 480 -15.87 14.54 -4.75
C PHE A 480 -15.02 15.25 -5.79
N ASN A 481 -15.23 16.56 -5.92
CA ASN A 481 -14.54 17.38 -6.91
C ASN A 481 -13.08 17.64 -6.53
N HIS A 482 -12.29 18.00 -7.54
CA HIS A 482 -10.89 18.35 -7.36
C HIS A 482 -10.69 19.74 -6.74
N SER A 483 -9.73 19.85 -5.81
CA SER A 483 -9.04 21.09 -5.44
C SER A 483 -7.53 20.89 -5.33
N CYS A 484 -6.74 21.87 -5.78
CA CYS A 484 -5.29 21.89 -5.54
C CYS A 484 -4.93 22.20 -4.08
N ARG A 485 -5.89 22.70 -3.28
CA ARG A 485 -5.87 22.81 -1.81
C ARG A 485 -7.08 22.07 -1.25
N PRO A 486 -7.01 20.74 -1.14
CA PRO A 486 -8.14 19.95 -0.69
C PRO A 486 -8.39 20.18 0.80
N ASN A 487 -9.67 20.18 1.18
CA ASN A 487 -10.10 20.23 2.59
C ASN A 487 -10.31 18.83 3.18
N VAL A 488 -10.09 17.79 2.37
CA VAL A 488 -10.10 16.39 2.79
C VAL A 488 -8.90 15.62 2.28
N HIS A 489 -8.51 14.61 3.05
CA HIS A 489 -7.50 13.64 2.67
C HIS A 489 -8.13 12.29 2.38
N ALA A 490 -7.76 11.70 1.25
CA ALA A 490 -8.12 10.35 0.86
C ALA A 490 -6.99 9.39 1.20
N TYR A 491 -7.32 8.28 1.86
CA TYR A 491 -6.40 7.18 2.10
C TYR A 491 -7.10 5.82 1.92
N PHE A 492 -6.30 4.78 1.77
CA PHE A 492 -6.79 3.41 1.60
C PHE A 492 -6.30 2.52 2.72
N TYR A 493 -7.21 1.70 3.25
CA TYR A 493 -6.84 0.55 4.04
C TYR A 493 -7.44 -0.69 3.39
N SER A 494 -6.58 -1.66 3.05
CA SER A 494 -6.95 -2.78 2.19
C SER A 494 -7.50 -2.26 0.84
N ARG A 495 -8.78 -2.50 0.54
CA ARG A 495 -9.46 -2.02 -0.67
C ARG A 495 -10.39 -0.85 -0.40
N THR A 496 -10.60 -0.46 0.84
CA THR A 496 -11.62 0.53 1.24
C THR A 496 -11.05 1.95 1.14
N LEU A 497 -11.81 2.87 0.56
CA LEU A 497 -11.52 4.30 0.51
C LEU A 497 -12.01 4.96 1.79
N PHE A 498 -11.17 5.78 2.42
CA PHE A 498 -11.51 6.62 3.56
C PHE A 498 -11.24 8.08 3.22
N LEU A 499 -12.19 8.97 3.55
CA LEU A 499 -12.01 10.42 3.44
C LEU A 499 -12.10 11.06 4.83
N ARG A 500 -11.10 11.87 5.19
CA ARG A 500 -11.08 12.62 6.45
C ARG A 500 -10.91 14.11 6.22
N ALA A 501 -11.56 14.92 7.05
CA ALA A 501 -11.36 16.38 7.05
C ALA A 501 -9.94 16.72 7.49
N THR A 502 -9.21 17.51 6.73
CA THR A 502 -7.88 18.03 7.12
C THR A 502 -7.97 19.36 7.86
N GLU A 503 -9.08 20.06 7.68
CA GLU A 503 -9.38 21.36 8.26
C GLU A 503 -10.85 21.46 8.67
N TYR A 504 -11.23 22.61 9.25
CA TYR A 504 -12.62 22.87 9.57
C TYR A 504 -13.40 23.18 8.28
N ILE A 505 -14.49 22.46 8.03
CA ILE A 505 -15.35 22.67 6.86
C ILE A 505 -16.69 23.21 7.34
N LYS A 506 -17.04 24.41 6.88
CA LYS A 506 -18.31 25.05 7.22
C LYS A 506 -19.48 24.34 6.53
N ALA A 507 -20.61 24.21 7.22
CA ALA A 507 -21.88 23.76 6.67
C ALA A 507 -22.18 24.43 5.31
N GLY A 508 -22.56 23.62 4.32
CA GLY A 508 -22.86 24.04 2.95
C GLY A 508 -21.65 24.31 2.06
N SER A 509 -20.41 24.19 2.58
CA SER A 509 -19.21 24.34 1.77
C SER A 509 -18.91 23.05 0.98
N PRO A 510 -18.40 23.14 -0.27
CA PRO A 510 -17.98 21.98 -1.03
C PRO A 510 -16.88 21.19 -0.33
N ILE A 511 -16.98 19.86 -0.40
CA ILE A 511 -15.97 18.92 0.08
C ILE A 511 -15.16 18.45 -1.13
N GLU A 512 -13.88 18.80 -1.15
CA GLU A 512 -13.03 18.67 -2.34
C GLU A 512 -11.71 17.95 -2.01
N LEU A 513 -11.37 16.97 -2.84
CA LEU A 513 -10.17 16.15 -2.70
C LEU A 513 -9.13 16.47 -3.79
N SER A 514 -7.91 15.97 -3.67
CA SER A 514 -6.90 16.10 -4.74
C SER A 514 -6.89 14.87 -5.65
N TYR A 515 -6.86 15.06 -6.97
CA TYR A 515 -6.81 13.96 -7.96
C TYR A 515 -5.38 13.50 -8.28
N GLY A 516 -4.35 14.15 -7.71
CA GLY A 516 -2.96 13.76 -7.97
C GLY A 516 -1.94 14.91 -7.95
N PRO A 517 -2.28 16.14 -8.35
CA PRO A 517 -1.36 17.27 -8.25
C PRO A 517 -1.83 18.31 -7.21
N GLN A 518 -1.24 18.30 -6.01
CA GLN A 518 -1.47 19.39 -5.04
C GLN A 518 -0.63 20.62 -5.35
N ALA A 519 -1.05 21.79 -4.88
CA ALA A 519 -0.38 23.06 -5.19
C ALA A 519 1.10 23.11 -4.78
N GLY A 520 1.49 22.34 -3.76
CA GLY A 520 2.89 22.20 -3.35
C GLY A 520 3.64 21.03 -4.00
N GLU A 521 2.97 20.13 -4.73
CA GLU A 521 3.56 18.91 -5.28
C GLU A 521 4.03 19.03 -6.72
N MET A 522 3.35 19.84 -7.51
CA MET A 522 3.58 19.97 -8.95
C MET A 522 3.30 21.42 -9.37
N ASP A 523 4.00 21.96 -10.36
CA ASP A 523 3.82 23.36 -10.76
C ASP A 523 2.50 23.61 -11.51
N LEU A 524 1.96 24.84 -11.48
CA LEU A 524 0.63 25.10 -12.04
C LEU A 524 0.49 24.62 -13.51
N PRO A 525 1.43 24.90 -14.44
CA PRO A 525 1.32 24.41 -15.82
C PRO A 525 1.26 22.88 -15.92
N GLU A 526 2.10 22.15 -15.19
CA GLU A 526 2.08 20.68 -15.15
C GLU A 526 0.80 20.16 -14.50
N ARG A 527 0.31 20.81 -13.42
CA ARG A 527 -0.98 20.45 -12.79
C ARG A 527 -2.12 20.60 -13.78
N GLN A 528 -2.20 21.73 -14.47
CA GLN A 528 -3.26 22.00 -15.45
C GLN A 528 -3.21 21.01 -16.60
N LYS A 529 -2.00 20.74 -17.11
CA LYS A 529 -1.80 19.72 -18.15
C LYS A 529 -2.27 18.34 -17.68
N SER A 530 -1.86 17.91 -16.48
CA SER A 530 -2.27 16.63 -15.90
C SER A 530 -3.79 16.53 -15.72
N LEU A 531 -4.44 17.58 -15.23
CA LEU A 531 -5.90 17.61 -15.06
C LEU A 531 -6.65 17.61 -16.40
N GLN A 532 -6.13 18.34 -17.39
CA GLN A 532 -6.72 18.38 -18.72
C GLN A 532 -6.58 17.05 -19.46
N GLU A 533 -5.43 16.37 -19.33
CA GLU A 533 -5.15 15.09 -19.98
C GLU A 533 -5.95 13.92 -19.37
N ASN A 534 -6.14 13.90 -18.05
CA ASN A 534 -6.77 12.78 -17.35
C ASN A 534 -8.26 13.01 -17.02
N TYR A 535 -8.70 14.27 -16.89
CA TYR A 535 -10.04 14.62 -16.41
C TYR A 535 -10.76 15.69 -17.25
N TYR A 536 -10.16 16.15 -18.35
CA TYR A 536 -10.77 17.05 -19.33
C TYR A 536 -11.25 18.41 -18.79
N PHE A 537 -10.67 18.89 -17.68
CA PHE A 537 -10.98 20.21 -17.13
C PHE A 537 -9.73 21.01 -16.74
N SER A 538 -9.88 22.33 -16.70
CA SER A 538 -8.88 23.26 -16.17
C SER A 538 -9.27 23.75 -14.78
N CYS A 539 -8.39 23.60 -13.79
CA CYS A 539 -8.65 24.02 -12.43
C CYS A 539 -8.63 25.55 -12.30
N GLN A 540 -9.63 26.16 -11.67
CA GLN A 540 -9.71 27.61 -11.50
C GLN A 540 -9.04 28.12 -10.21
N CYS A 541 -8.26 27.27 -9.51
CA CYS A 541 -7.54 27.71 -8.32
C CYS A 541 -6.52 28.81 -8.69
N LYS A 542 -6.55 29.94 -7.96
CA LYS A 542 -5.71 31.12 -8.24
C LYS A 542 -4.29 31.01 -7.68
N GLU A 543 -3.89 29.83 -7.21
CA GLU A 543 -2.65 29.67 -6.45
C GLU A 543 -1.46 29.30 -7.32
N ASN A 544 -0.69 30.33 -7.63
CA ASN A 544 0.69 30.22 -8.05
C ASN A 544 1.58 30.25 -6.82
N PHE A 545 2.23 29.13 -6.49
CA PHE A 545 3.51 29.24 -5.81
C PHE A 545 4.48 29.85 -6.82
N VAL A 546 4.85 31.11 -6.59
CA VAL A 546 5.74 31.84 -7.48
C VAL A 546 7.11 31.16 -7.46
N HIS A 547 7.49 30.52 -8.56
CA HIS A 547 8.88 30.19 -8.83
C HIS A 547 9.64 31.50 -9.09
N VAL A 548 10.17 32.13 -8.04
CA VAL A 548 11.16 33.19 -8.21
C VAL A 548 12.51 32.53 -8.44
N SER A 549 12.89 32.37 -9.71
CA SER A 549 14.28 31.99 -10.06
C SER A 549 15.17 33.22 -9.88
N LEU A 550 15.97 33.24 -8.81
CA LEU A 550 16.97 34.27 -8.57
C LEU A 550 18.28 33.87 -9.24
N GLY A 551 18.38 33.95 -10.57
CA GLY A 551 19.69 33.71 -11.19
C GLY A 551 20.69 34.84 -10.90
N GLU A 552 21.98 34.49 -10.89
CA GLU A 552 23.09 35.41 -10.66
C GLU A 552 23.12 36.54 -11.72
N CYS A 553 23.26 37.77 -11.24
CA CYS A 553 23.68 38.90 -12.05
C CYS A 553 25.19 39.03 -11.96
N HIS A 554 25.91 39.02 -13.10
CA HIS A 554 27.37 39.17 -13.15
C HIS A 554 27.92 40.49 -12.54
N VAL A 555 27.04 41.41 -12.12
CA VAL A 555 27.38 42.72 -11.55
C VAL A 555 27.21 42.75 -10.02
N CYS A 556 26.54 41.77 -9.39
CA CYS A 556 26.28 41.78 -7.96
C CYS A 556 26.78 40.50 -7.27
N THR A 557 27.99 40.57 -6.73
CA THR A 557 28.49 39.65 -5.70
C THR A 557 27.73 39.91 -4.40
N LEU A 558 26.60 39.23 -4.21
CA LEU A 558 25.93 39.16 -2.91
C LEU A 558 26.08 37.75 -2.35
N SER A 559 26.58 37.70 -1.12
CA SER A 559 26.60 36.55 -0.23
C SER A 559 25.21 35.91 -0.16
N LEU A 560 25.18 34.59 0.05
CA LEU A 560 23.96 33.80 0.29
C LEU A 560 22.98 34.56 1.21
N PRO A 561 21.68 34.64 0.89
CA PRO A 561 20.72 35.21 1.81
C PRO A 561 20.67 34.34 3.06
N ASP A 562 21.01 34.96 4.19
CA ASP A 562 20.81 34.39 5.51
C ASP A 562 19.30 34.15 5.69
N ILE A 563 18.90 32.88 5.82
CA ILE A 563 17.49 32.44 5.87
C ILE A 563 16.74 33.16 7.00
N SER A 564 17.44 33.64 8.03
CA SER A 564 16.88 34.41 9.14
C SER A 564 16.45 35.86 8.79
N LYS A 565 16.91 36.41 7.66
CA LYS A 565 16.67 37.81 7.23
C LYS A 565 15.87 37.95 5.94
N PHE A 566 15.39 36.83 5.40
CA PHE A 566 14.74 36.76 4.09
C PHE A 566 13.49 37.65 3.97
N ASP A 567 12.64 37.68 5.00
CA ASP A 567 11.43 38.51 5.01
C ASP A 567 11.75 40.01 4.94
N ASP A 568 12.81 40.45 5.62
CA ASP A 568 13.27 41.84 5.59
C ASP A 568 13.82 42.25 4.22
N ASP A 569 14.52 41.34 3.55
CA ASP A 569 15.07 41.59 2.22
C ASP A 569 13.97 41.59 1.14
N MET A 570 12.98 40.70 1.24
CA MET A 570 11.75 40.74 0.42
C MET A 570 10.96 42.02 0.67
N LEU A 571 10.85 42.47 1.92
CA LEU A 571 10.16 43.72 2.26
C LEU A 571 10.91 44.95 1.73
N LYS A 572 12.25 44.94 1.74
CA LYS A 572 13.10 45.99 1.13
C LYS A 572 12.94 46.03 -0.39
N VAL A 573 12.96 44.87 -1.05
CA VAL A 573 12.78 44.76 -2.50
C VAL A 573 11.36 45.17 -2.89
N GLY A 574 10.34 44.71 -2.16
CA GLY A 574 8.96 45.17 -2.33
C GLY A 574 8.86 46.68 -2.20
N LYS A 575 9.44 47.29 -1.15
CA LYS A 575 9.47 48.75 -0.97
C LYS A 575 10.19 49.50 -2.12
N LEU A 576 11.12 48.86 -2.83
CA LEU A 576 11.80 49.44 -4.00
C LEU A 576 10.92 49.42 -5.27
N PHE A 577 10.02 48.45 -5.41
CA PHE A 577 9.06 48.37 -6.52
C PHE A 577 7.78 49.18 -6.27
N PHE A 578 7.28 49.23 -5.03
CA PHE A 578 6.02 49.88 -4.67
C PHE A 578 6.15 51.37 -4.29
N ARG A 579 7.28 52.02 -4.57
CA ARG A 579 7.54 53.38 -4.08
C ARG A 579 6.70 54.48 -4.74
N LYS A 580 6.02 54.22 -5.87
CA LYS A 580 4.95 55.09 -6.40
C LYS A 580 3.93 54.31 -7.26
N SER A 581 2.65 54.60 -7.01
CA SER A 581 1.42 54.36 -7.80
C SER A 581 0.69 53.01 -7.69
N ASP A 582 -0.64 53.11 -7.56
CA ASP A 582 -1.69 52.08 -7.71
C ASP A 582 -1.74 51.49 -9.13
N ALA A 583 -0.58 51.10 -9.68
CA ALA A 583 -0.49 50.45 -10.97
C ALA A 583 -0.35 48.93 -10.78
N ILE A 584 -1.19 48.15 -11.46
CA ILE A 584 -1.00 46.71 -11.64
C ILE A 584 0.30 46.54 -12.45
N LEU A 585 1.39 46.17 -11.79
CA LEU A 585 2.67 45.91 -12.43
C LEU A 585 2.68 44.48 -12.97
N ASN A 586 2.62 44.33 -14.30
CA ASN A 586 3.11 43.14 -14.98
C ASN A 586 4.64 43.17 -14.91
N ILE A 587 5.23 42.46 -13.94
CA ILE A 587 6.68 42.23 -13.91
C ILE A 587 6.96 41.09 -14.88
N ASP A 588 7.62 41.38 -16.00
CA ASP A 588 8.08 40.32 -16.90
C ASP A 588 9.06 39.39 -16.14
N PRO A 589 8.82 38.07 -16.10
CA PRO A 589 9.75 37.12 -15.50
C PRO A 589 11.06 37.16 -16.29
N ALA A 590 12.22 37.22 -15.58
CA ALA A 590 13.59 37.25 -16.10
C ALA A 590 14.46 38.46 -15.66
N PHE A 591 14.21 39.12 -14.52
CA PHE A 591 15.10 40.21 -14.07
C PHE A 591 15.60 40.02 -12.63
N CYS A 592 16.91 40.22 -12.42
CA CYS A 592 17.51 40.15 -11.09
C CYS A 592 16.92 41.24 -10.18
N MET A 593 16.36 40.87 -9.03
CA MET A 593 15.74 41.84 -8.11
C MET A 593 16.73 42.83 -7.47
N SER A 594 18.03 42.51 -7.47
CA SER A 594 19.08 43.38 -6.93
C SER A 594 19.67 44.33 -7.98
N CYS A 595 19.96 43.84 -9.19
CA CYS A 595 20.73 44.59 -10.19
C CYS A 595 19.94 44.92 -11.48
N ARG A 596 18.74 44.34 -11.65
CA ARG A 596 17.87 44.44 -12.83
C ARG A 596 18.46 43.93 -14.15
N SER A 597 19.50 43.09 -14.13
CA SER A 597 19.97 42.39 -15.33
C SER A 597 18.94 41.37 -15.79
N GLN A 598 18.83 41.20 -17.11
CA GLN A 598 18.01 40.16 -17.69
C GLN A 598 18.63 38.78 -17.42
N LEU A 599 17.79 37.81 -17.05
CA LEU A 599 18.13 36.44 -16.73
C LEU A 599 17.55 35.52 -17.79
N ASP A 600 18.36 34.69 -18.42
CA ASP A 600 17.84 33.65 -19.29
C ASP A 600 17.17 32.56 -18.43
N LEU A 601 15.86 32.69 -18.25
CA LEU A 601 15.05 31.79 -17.45
C LEU A 601 15.08 30.36 -18.02
N SER A 602 15.15 30.21 -19.35
CA SER A 602 15.20 28.91 -20.00
C SER A 602 16.51 28.18 -19.70
N PHE A 603 17.63 28.91 -19.74
CA PHE A 603 18.94 28.41 -19.36
C PHE A 603 19.01 28.07 -17.86
N ALA A 604 18.50 28.93 -16.99
CA ALA A 604 18.49 28.71 -15.54
C ALA A 604 17.67 27.47 -15.14
N VAL A 605 16.49 27.28 -15.75
CA VAL A 605 15.65 26.09 -15.54
C VAL A 605 16.36 24.83 -16.05
N ALA A 606 16.94 24.87 -17.25
CA ALA A 606 17.67 23.73 -17.81
C ALA A 606 18.88 23.33 -16.95
N LEU A 607 19.66 24.31 -16.48
CA LEU A 607 20.81 24.08 -15.60
C LEU A 607 20.37 23.52 -14.24
N SER A 608 19.30 24.05 -13.67
CA SER A 608 18.74 23.55 -12.42
C SER A 608 18.22 22.12 -12.55
N ASN A 609 17.52 21.79 -13.64
CA ASN A 609 17.04 20.43 -13.88
C ASN A 609 18.20 19.45 -14.08
N ARG A 610 19.28 19.87 -14.75
CA ARG A 610 20.50 19.06 -14.91
C ARG A 610 21.19 18.81 -13.56
N ALA A 611 21.32 19.83 -12.71
CA ALA A 611 21.87 19.67 -11.36
C ALA A 611 21.01 18.74 -10.50
N THR A 612 19.68 18.88 -10.59
CA THR A 612 18.72 18.03 -9.89
C THR A 612 18.84 16.56 -10.31
N SER A 613 18.98 16.30 -11.62
CA SER A 613 19.16 14.95 -12.16
C SER A 613 20.44 14.26 -11.65
N LYS A 614 21.54 15.01 -11.45
CA LYS A 614 22.77 14.46 -10.85
C LYS A 614 22.54 13.96 -9.43
N ILE A 615 21.77 14.70 -8.63
CA ILE A 615 21.47 14.33 -7.24
C ILE A 615 20.49 13.14 -7.21
N TYR A 616 19.51 13.07 -8.11
CA TYR A 616 18.66 11.88 -8.19
C TYR A 616 19.41 10.62 -8.64
N ARG A 617 20.45 10.75 -9.47
CA ARG A 617 21.34 9.62 -9.80
C ARG A 617 22.09 9.11 -8.57
N LEU A 618 22.46 9.97 -7.62
CA LEU A 618 23.00 9.54 -6.33
C LEU A 618 22.00 8.67 -5.57
N LYS A 619 20.72 9.06 -5.54
CA LYS A 619 19.64 8.28 -4.90
C LYS A 619 19.54 6.87 -5.47
N GLU A 620 19.56 6.71 -6.79
CA GLU A 620 19.54 5.40 -7.46
C GLU A 620 20.77 4.54 -7.10
N LEU A 621 21.94 5.16 -6.97
CA LEU A 621 23.20 4.46 -6.65
C LEU A 621 23.33 4.13 -5.16
N THR A 622 22.68 4.89 -4.27
CA THR A 622 22.62 4.57 -2.83
C THR A 622 21.78 3.33 -2.51
N ALA A 623 21.13 2.72 -3.51
CA ALA A 623 20.50 1.40 -3.37
C ALA A 623 21.53 0.25 -3.47
N LEU A 624 22.78 0.54 -3.84
CA LEU A 624 23.93 -0.35 -3.79
C LEU A 624 24.73 0.04 -2.54
N ASP A 625 25.07 -0.92 -1.68
CA ASP A 625 25.67 -0.72 -0.33
C ASP A 625 27.03 0.01 -0.29
N ASN A 626 27.48 0.65 -1.38
CA ASN A 626 28.72 1.40 -1.43
C ASN A 626 28.58 2.67 -2.30
N VAL A 627 28.44 3.82 -1.64
CA VAL A 627 28.33 5.13 -2.30
C VAL A 627 29.72 5.77 -2.35
N PRO A 628 30.31 6.00 -3.53
CA PRO A 628 31.59 6.70 -3.65
C PRO A 628 31.52 8.14 -3.12
N GLU A 629 32.47 8.56 -2.28
CA GLU A 629 32.56 9.93 -1.75
C GLU A 629 32.57 11.02 -2.84
N VAL A 630 33.14 10.71 -4.01
CA VAL A 630 33.17 11.61 -5.18
C VAL A 630 31.75 12.01 -5.61
N LEU A 631 30.79 11.09 -5.58
CA LEU A 631 29.41 11.38 -6.00
C LEU A 631 28.68 12.28 -4.98
N ILE A 632 29.02 12.17 -3.69
CA ILE A 632 28.49 13.04 -2.64
C ILE A 632 29.02 14.47 -2.84
N ALA A 633 30.31 14.62 -3.13
CA ALA A 633 30.91 15.92 -3.43
C ALA A 633 30.29 16.58 -4.68
N GLU A 634 30.06 15.81 -5.74
CA GLU A 634 29.36 16.29 -6.94
C GLU A 634 27.90 16.70 -6.65
N ALA A 635 27.22 15.95 -5.78
CA ALA A 635 25.85 16.25 -5.37
C ALA A 635 25.78 17.52 -4.52
N LEU A 636 26.71 17.73 -3.58
CA LEU A 636 26.84 18.98 -2.81
C LEU A 636 27.08 20.19 -3.72
N GLN A 637 27.97 20.06 -4.71
CA GLN A 637 28.21 21.13 -5.68
C GLN A 637 26.93 21.43 -6.49
N SER A 638 26.19 20.40 -6.86
CA SER A 638 24.92 20.52 -7.58
C SER A 638 23.83 21.17 -6.71
N LEU A 639 23.79 20.87 -5.41
CA LEU A 639 22.88 21.51 -4.45
C LEU A 639 23.17 23.01 -4.33
N GLU A 640 24.43 23.42 -4.21
CA GLU A 640 24.81 24.83 -4.19
C GLU A 640 24.41 25.56 -5.48
N GLN A 641 24.53 24.91 -6.64
CA GLN A 641 24.00 25.46 -7.89
C GLN A 641 22.48 25.61 -7.86
N ILE A 642 21.74 24.66 -7.31
CA ILE A 642 20.28 24.74 -7.21
C ILE A 642 19.87 25.88 -6.26
N LYS A 643 20.53 26.02 -5.11
CA LYS A 643 20.30 27.12 -4.14
C LYS A 643 20.49 28.50 -4.77
N LYS A 644 21.43 28.62 -5.70
CA LYS A 644 21.69 29.85 -6.46
C LYS A 644 20.67 30.12 -7.57
N LEU A 645 19.95 29.11 -8.05
CA LEU A 645 19.07 29.26 -9.22
C LEU A 645 17.58 29.29 -8.84
N ARG A 646 17.22 28.65 -7.72
CA ARG A 646 15.82 28.50 -7.27
C ARG A 646 15.52 29.35 -6.04
N HIS A 647 14.25 29.65 -5.87
CA HIS A 647 13.74 30.27 -4.65
C HIS A 647 14.09 29.42 -3.41
N PRO A 648 14.52 30.06 -2.29
CA PRO A 648 14.85 29.34 -1.04
C PRO A 648 13.70 28.50 -0.49
N TYR A 649 12.46 28.92 -0.73
CA TYR A 649 11.27 28.13 -0.44
C TYR A 649 10.72 27.53 -1.73
N SER A 650 11.36 26.47 -2.23
CA SER A 650 10.88 25.72 -3.39
C SER A 650 10.83 24.23 -3.11
N LYS A 651 9.79 23.56 -3.62
CA LYS A 651 9.62 22.11 -3.42
C LYS A 651 10.80 21.31 -3.96
N ALA A 652 11.30 21.70 -5.13
CA ALA A 652 12.47 21.07 -5.74
C ALA A 652 13.70 21.14 -4.80
N LEU A 653 13.92 22.27 -4.12
CA LEU A 653 15.00 22.37 -3.15
C LEU A 653 14.75 21.47 -1.92
N ALA A 654 13.53 21.44 -1.37
CA ALA A 654 13.20 20.52 -0.27
C ALA A 654 13.44 19.05 -0.64
N GLN A 655 13.05 18.62 -1.84
CA GLN A 655 13.26 17.25 -2.32
C GLN A 655 14.74 16.90 -2.51
N VAL A 656 15.55 17.87 -2.93
CA VAL A 656 16.98 17.70 -3.06
C VAL A 656 17.64 17.60 -1.69
N GLU A 657 17.27 18.47 -0.75
CA GLU A 657 17.74 18.41 0.65
C GLU A 657 17.36 17.07 1.30
N ASP A 658 16.13 16.59 1.11
CA ASP A 658 15.69 15.25 1.55
C ASP A 658 16.53 14.12 0.94
N THR A 659 16.79 14.17 -0.37
CA THR A 659 17.64 13.18 -1.05
C THR A 659 19.07 13.18 -0.50
N MET A 660 19.61 14.35 -0.16
CA MET A 660 20.93 14.45 0.48
C MET A 660 20.90 13.87 1.89
N ALA A 661 19.84 14.12 2.67
CA ALA A 661 19.68 13.53 3.99
C ALA A 661 19.68 11.99 3.94
N GLU A 662 18.95 11.41 2.98
CA GLU A 662 18.94 9.96 2.75
C GLU A 662 20.31 9.41 2.37
N ALA A 663 21.04 10.09 1.50
CA ALA A 663 22.37 9.66 1.08
C ALA A 663 23.39 9.70 2.24
N PHE A 664 23.42 10.78 3.03
CA PHE A 664 24.32 10.89 4.18
C PHE A 664 24.01 9.87 5.27
N ALA A 665 22.73 9.62 5.55
CA ALA A 665 22.32 8.63 6.53
C ALA A 665 22.83 7.23 6.18
N LYS A 666 22.80 6.86 4.89
CA LYS A 666 23.30 5.57 4.38
C LYS A 666 24.82 5.43 4.44
N VAL A 667 25.56 6.52 4.28
CA VAL A 667 27.03 6.53 4.38
C VAL A 667 27.50 6.58 5.84
N GLY A 668 26.56 6.75 6.78
CA GLY A 668 26.82 6.75 8.22
C GLY A 668 27.09 8.14 8.83
N ASP A 669 27.08 9.21 8.02
CA ASP A 669 27.22 10.59 8.50
C ASP A 669 25.86 11.14 8.96
N GLN A 670 25.48 10.76 10.18
CA GLN A 670 24.18 11.13 10.75
C GLN A 670 24.07 12.64 11.07
N GLU A 671 25.18 13.33 11.31
CA GLU A 671 25.16 14.77 11.58
C GLU A 671 24.81 15.58 10.32
N GLN A 672 25.39 15.23 9.17
CA GLN A 672 25.02 15.86 7.89
C GLN A 672 23.60 15.46 7.49
N ALA A 673 23.24 14.19 7.68
CA ALA A 673 21.87 13.73 7.41
C ALA A 673 20.83 14.56 8.18
N ARG A 674 21.07 14.81 9.47
CA ARG A 674 20.22 15.66 10.31
C ARG A 674 20.09 17.07 9.77
N LYS A 675 21.21 17.73 9.41
CA LYS A 675 21.20 19.12 8.88
C LYS A 675 20.36 19.24 7.60
N HIS A 676 20.55 18.31 6.67
CA HIS A 676 19.80 18.28 5.41
C HIS A 676 18.31 18.00 5.64
N CYS A 677 17.97 17.07 6.56
CA CYS A 677 16.58 16.78 6.93
C CYS A 677 15.90 18.00 7.59
N GLU A 678 16.57 18.68 8.53
CA GLU A 678 16.05 19.91 9.14
C GLU A 678 15.87 21.04 8.11
N ALA A 679 16.76 21.15 7.13
CA ALA A 679 16.62 22.10 6.03
C ALA A 679 15.39 21.80 5.17
N SER A 680 15.18 20.53 4.81
CA SER A 680 13.96 20.06 4.12
C SER A 680 12.69 20.45 4.89
N ILE A 681 12.62 20.12 6.19
CA ILE A 681 11.46 20.44 7.05
C ILE A 681 11.19 21.95 7.09
N LYS A 682 12.22 22.78 7.29
CA LYS A 682 12.08 24.25 7.32
C LYS A 682 11.51 24.81 6.02
N ILE A 683 11.93 24.27 4.88
CA ILE A 683 11.39 24.67 3.58
C ILE A 683 9.92 24.24 3.46
N LEU A 684 9.60 23.00 3.86
CA LEU A 684 8.23 22.46 3.78
C LEU A 684 7.25 23.20 4.70
N GLU A 685 7.66 23.62 5.88
CA GLU A 685 6.84 24.41 6.81
C GLU A 685 6.49 25.81 6.27
N LYS A 686 7.26 26.31 5.30
CA LYS A 686 6.94 27.56 4.58
C LYS A 686 6.03 27.32 3.38
N LEU A 687 6.05 26.12 2.79
CA LEU A 687 5.25 25.76 1.63
C LEU A 687 3.86 25.23 2.01
N TYR A 688 3.76 24.53 3.13
CA TYR A 688 2.57 23.84 3.58
C TYR A 688 2.12 24.30 4.96
N HIS A 689 0.87 24.01 5.30
CA HIS A 689 0.38 24.20 6.67
C HIS A 689 1.23 23.37 7.66
N PRO A 690 1.53 23.85 8.88
CA PRO A 690 2.41 23.15 9.84
C PRO A 690 1.99 21.73 10.22
N ASN A 691 0.70 21.41 10.03
CA ASN A 691 0.12 20.09 10.27
C ASN A 691 -0.01 19.24 9.00
N HIS A 692 0.65 19.62 7.89
CA HIS A 692 0.55 18.88 6.64
C HIS A 692 1.27 17.53 6.73
N ILE A 693 0.70 16.49 6.14
CA ILE A 693 1.20 15.11 6.23
C ILE A 693 2.64 14.93 5.74
N ILE A 694 3.08 15.71 4.75
CA ILE A 694 4.46 15.66 4.26
C ILE A 694 5.48 15.98 5.36
N ILE A 695 5.14 16.89 6.28
CA ILE A 695 5.97 17.26 7.41
C ILE A 695 6.07 16.08 8.38
N ALA A 696 5.00 15.32 8.60
CA ALA A 696 5.03 14.14 9.45
C ALA A 696 5.97 13.05 8.92
N HIS A 697 5.98 12.81 7.60
CA HIS A 697 6.91 11.87 6.99
C HIS A 697 8.37 12.30 7.15
N GLU A 698 8.68 13.58 6.96
CA GLU A 698 10.04 14.10 7.18
C GLU A 698 10.45 14.08 8.65
N LEU A 699 9.52 14.36 9.58
CA LEU A 699 9.75 14.23 11.02
C LEU A 699 10.08 12.79 11.43
N ILE A 700 9.46 11.78 10.81
CA ILE A 700 9.80 10.37 11.05
C ILE A 700 11.25 10.08 10.62
N LYS A 701 11.70 10.59 9.48
CA LYS A 701 13.09 10.45 9.05
C LYS A 701 14.04 11.11 10.05
N LEU A 702 13.72 12.33 10.50
CA LEU A 702 14.48 13.02 11.54
C LEU A 702 14.56 12.21 12.84
N VAL A 703 13.45 11.61 13.29
CA VAL A 703 13.40 10.73 14.46
C VAL A 703 14.31 9.52 14.29
N SER A 704 14.35 8.89 13.12
CA SER A 704 15.28 7.78 12.84
C SER A 704 16.76 8.21 12.90
N ILE A 705 17.09 9.39 12.37
CA ILE A 705 18.45 9.95 12.40
C ILE A 705 18.85 10.32 13.84
N ASP A 706 17.98 11.01 14.57
CA ASP A 706 18.24 11.43 15.96
C ASP A 706 18.36 10.24 16.91
N LEU A 707 17.60 9.16 16.68
CA LEU A 707 17.82 7.89 17.36
C LEU A 707 19.25 7.40 17.09
N SER A 708 19.73 7.44 15.85
CA SER A 708 21.10 6.99 15.55
C SER A 708 22.18 7.83 16.25
N LEU A 709 21.90 9.11 16.51
CA LEU A 709 22.78 10.05 17.24
C LEU A 709 22.68 9.98 18.78
N GLY A 710 21.61 9.40 19.33
CA GLY A 710 21.40 9.28 20.78
C GLY A 710 20.75 10.51 21.46
N ASP A 711 20.16 11.43 20.71
CA ASP A 711 19.49 12.64 21.23
C ASP A 711 18.04 12.34 21.67
N GLY A 712 17.84 11.98 22.96
CA GLY A 712 16.55 11.49 23.44
C GLY A 712 15.41 12.52 23.53
N ALA A 713 15.71 13.79 23.85
CA ALA A 713 14.67 14.79 24.16
C ALA A 713 14.08 15.42 22.89
N SER A 714 14.91 15.77 21.91
CA SER A 714 14.49 16.27 20.59
C SER A 714 13.63 15.24 19.86
N THR A 715 14.04 13.96 19.92
CA THR A 715 13.37 12.83 19.28
C THR A 715 11.93 12.64 19.75
N SER A 716 11.66 12.76 21.06
CA SER A 716 10.30 12.53 21.59
C SER A 716 9.30 13.59 21.14
N ALA A 717 9.73 14.85 21.04
CA ALA A 717 8.87 15.95 20.60
C ALA A 717 8.54 15.84 19.10
N ALA A 718 9.56 15.54 18.28
CA ALA A 718 9.39 15.32 16.85
C ALA A 718 8.44 14.13 16.57
N LEU A 719 8.60 13.02 17.29
CA LEU A 719 7.72 11.86 17.16
C LEU A 719 6.27 12.18 17.58
N ALA A 720 6.08 12.85 18.73
CA ALA A 720 4.74 13.22 19.19
C ALA A 720 4.02 14.14 18.18
N ARG A 721 4.75 15.08 17.57
CA ARG A 721 4.22 15.94 16.50
C ARG A 721 3.86 15.14 15.25
N ALA A 722 4.72 14.23 14.80
CA ALA A 722 4.42 13.37 13.65
C ALA A 722 3.19 12.51 13.90
N GLU A 723 3.06 11.92 15.10
CA GLU A 723 1.89 11.11 15.49
C GLU A 723 0.60 11.92 15.51
N ALA A 724 0.62 13.16 16.03
CA ALA A 724 -0.54 14.04 16.02
C ALA A 724 -1.00 14.37 14.59
N ILE A 725 -0.07 14.62 13.68
CA ILE A 725 -0.38 14.85 12.27
C ILE A 725 -0.91 13.57 11.61
N PHE A 726 -0.29 12.42 11.83
CA PHE A 726 -0.83 11.16 11.27
C PHE A 726 -2.23 10.83 11.81
N LEU A 727 -2.50 11.12 13.08
CA LEU A 727 -3.83 10.93 13.68
C LEU A 727 -4.87 11.85 13.03
N LEU A 728 -4.52 13.08 12.67
CA LEU A 728 -5.39 13.98 11.93
C LEU A 728 -5.77 13.39 10.54
N TYR A 729 -4.80 12.81 9.84
CA TYR A 729 -4.98 12.34 8.45
C TYR A 729 -5.55 10.92 8.34
N TYR A 730 -5.19 10.02 9.25
CA TYR A 730 -5.55 8.60 9.20
C TYR A 730 -6.42 8.15 10.39
N GLY A 731 -6.58 8.97 11.42
CA GLY A 731 -7.36 8.61 12.61
C GLY A 731 -6.83 7.34 13.31
N PRO A 732 -7.71 6.49 13.86
CA PRO A 732 -7.29 5.26 14.55
C PRO A 732 -6.57 4.25 13.62
N ASP A 733 -6.68 4.40 12.30
CA ASP A 733 -6.05 3.50 11.32
C ASP A 733 -4.53 3.71 11.19
N VAL A 734 -3.93 4.73 11.82
CA VAL A 734 -2.46 4.95 11.82
C VAL A 734 -1.69 3.68 12.16
N LYS A 735 -2.15 2.91 13.17
CA LYS A 735 -1.48 1.67 13.60
C LYS A 735 -1.45 0.60 12.51
N ARG A 736 -2.44 0.61 11.62
CA ARG A 736 -2.60 -0.37 10.53
C ARG A 736 -1.84 0.08 9.28
N ILE A 737 -1.87 1.38 8.98
CA ILE A 737 -1.23 1.96 7.78
C ILE A 737 0.27 2.15 7.99
N LEU A 738 0.67 2.61 9.19
CA LEU A 738 2.05 2.95 9.54
C LEU A 738 2.51 2.16 10.78
N PRO A 739 2.60 0.81 10.70
CA PRO A 739 2.94 -0.03 11.86
C PRO A 739 4.32 0.31 12.47
N TYR A 740 5.25 0.81 11.65
CA TYR A 740 6.59 1.21 12.10
C TYR A 740 6.57 2.36 13.12
N VAL A 741 5.55 3.23 13.11
CA VAL A 741 5.41 4.33 14.08
C VAL A 741 5.28 3.77 15.51
N GLY A 742 4.53 2.68 15.67
CA GLY A 742 4.39 1.98 16.95
C GLY A 742 5.68 1.31 17.41
N VAL A 743 6.56 0.94 16.48
CA VAL A 743 7.90 0.41 16.81
C VAL A 743 8.81 1.54 17.28
N LEU A 744 8.88 2.65 16.53
CA LEU A 744 9.65 3.83 16.90
C LEU A 744 9.28 4.35 18.28
N ARG A 745 7.98 4.42 18.61
CA ARG A 745 7.50 4.80 19.94
C ARG A 745 8.07 3.93 21.05
N ARG A 746 8.08 2.60 20.86
CA ARG A 746 8.66 1.67 21.84
C ARG A 746 10.16 1.90 21.98
N THR A 747 10.88 2.04 20.88
CA THR A 747 12.34 2.29 20.88
C THR A 747 12.70 3.61 21.60
N VAL A 748 11.99 4.71 21.31
CA VAL A 748 12.18 6.00 21.98
C VAL A 748 11.93 5.86 23.49
N SER A 749 10.83 5.18 23.86
CA SER A 749 10.47 4.95 25.28
C SER A 749 11.51 4.11 26.03
N GLU A 750 12.03 3.05 25.40
CA GLU A 750 13.06 2.19 26.00
C GLU A 750 14.38 2.93 26.21
N ARG A 751 14.77 3.79 25.27
CA ARG A 751 15.99 4.59 25.40
C ARG A 751 15.86 5.69 26.44
N ALA A 752 14.72 6.37 26.53
CA ALA A 752 14.46 7.34 27.59
C ALA A 752 14.62 6.70 28.97
N LYS A 753 14.04 5.51 29.18
CA LYS A 753 14.18 4.75 30.44
C LYS A 753 15.63 4.35 30.74
N ARG A 754 16.43 4.01 29.72
CA ARG A 754 17.87 3.71 29.92
C ARG A 754 18.65 4.95 30.37
N ILE A 755 18.40 6.11 29.77
CA ILE A 755 19.06 7.37 30.14
C ILE A 755 18.71 7.75 31.59
N GLU A 756 17.43 7.64 31.98
CA GLU A 756 16.99 7.86 33.36
C GLU A 756 17.69 6.90 34.34
N TYR A 757 17.77 5.61 34.01
CA TYR A 757 18.47 4.62 34.82
C TYR A 757 19.96 4.94 35.00
N TYR A 758 20.67 5.34 33.95
CA TYR A 758 22.08 5.74 34.04
C TYR A 758 22.28 7.05 34.81
N HIS A 759 21.36 8.01 34.66
CA HIS A 759 21.39 9.25 35.42
C HIS A 759 21.21 8.97 36.92
N ASP A 760 20.22 8.16 37.30
CA ASP A 760 20.00 7.71 38.68
C ASP A 760 21.18 6.91 39.24
N PHE A 761 21.78 6.03 38.44
CA PHE A 761 22.98 5.30 38.82
C PHE A 761 24.17 6.24 39.04
N SER A 762 24.36 7.24 38.17
CA SER A 762 25.44 8.23 38.31
C SER A 762 25.25 9.12 39.56
N GLN A 763 24.01 9.49 39.88
CA GLN A 763 23.69 10.26 41.09
C GLN A 763 23.93 9.42 42.35
N LYS A 764 23.57 8.14 42.34
CA LYS A 764 23.87 7.20 43.43
C LYS A 764 25.37 6.96 43.59
N ALA A 765 26.12 6.82 42.50
CA ALA A 765 27.57 6.69 42.53
C ALA A 765 28.25 7.96 43.09
N ARG A 766 27.80 9.16 42.70
CA ARG A 766 28.29 10.43 43.26
C ARG A 766 28.01 10.57 44.76
N LYS A 767 26.83 10.11 45.22
CA LYS A 767 26.52 10.07 46.67
C LYS A 767 27.37 9.04 47.42
N GLY A 768 27.62 7.87 46.85
CA GLY A 768 28.50 6.85 47.44
C GLY A 768 29.95 7.31 47.59
N ILE A 769 30.50 8.03 46.59
CA ILE A 769 31.85 8.60 46.66
C ILE A 769 31.94 9.72 47.73
N GLN A 770 30.89 10.53 47.90
CA GLN A 770 30.84 11.52 48.97
C GLN A 770 30.75 10.90 50.38
N GLU A 771 30.11 9.73 50.52
CA GLU A 771 30.07 8.98 51.78
C GLU A 771 31.41 8.26 52.07
N GLU A 772 32.13 7.79 51.05
CA GLU A 772 33.49 7.23 51.20
C GLU A 772 34.55 8.29 51.52
N ASP A 773 34.51 9.47 50.88
CA ASP A 773 35.41 10.60 51.20
C ASP A 773 35.12 11.16 52.61
N GLY A 774 33.86 11.16 53.05
CA GLY A 774 33.47 11.52 54.42
C GLY A 774 33.97 10.53 55.48
N ASN A 775 34.10 9.24 55.13
CA ASN A 775 34.67 8.22 56.02
C ASN A 775 36.20 8.18 56.02
N ALA A 776 36.85 8.57 54.91
CA ALA A 776 38.31 8.72 54.83
C ALA A 776 38.83 9.91 55.66
N GLN A 777 38.06 11.00 55.77
CA GLN A 777 38.43 12.13 56.64
C GLN A 777 38.28 11.85 58.14
N ASN A 778 37.42 10.90 58.53
CA ASN A 778 37.24 10.51 59.94
C ASN A 778 38.27 9.48 60.45
N THR A 779 39.06 8.86 59.58
CA THR A 779 40.07 7.86 59.96
C THR A 779 41.50 8.40 60.05
N CYS A 780 41.76 9.66 59.65
CA CYS A 780 43.08 10.28 59.70
C CYS A 780 43.34 11.20 60.91
N ALA A 781 42.39 11.34 61.85
CA ALA A 781 42.50 12.26 63.00
C ALA A 781 42.99 11.61 64.31
N LYS A 782 43.65 10.43 64.27
CA LYS A 782 44.27 9.80 65.45
C LYS A 782 45.61 9.16 65.12
N ARG A 783 46.66 9.97 64.96
CA ARG A 783 48.06 9.63 65.30
C ARG A 783 48.94 10.87 65.14
N ALA A 784 49.17 11.56 66.24
CA ALA A 784 50.27 12.51 66.35
C ALA A 784 51.57 11.74 66.64
N PRO A 785 52.69 12.06 65.97
CA PRO A 785 54.01 11.83 66.50
C PRO A 785 54.64 13.17 66.92
N THR A 786 55.13 13.19 68.15
CA THR A 786 55.99 14.23 68.71
C THR A 786 57.29 14.37 67.93
N SER A 787 57.66 15.63 67.72
CA SER A 787 58.92 16.17 67.20
C SER A 787 60.19 15.58 67.82
N THR A 788 61.26 15.42 67.03
CA THR A 788 62.58 16.07 67.24
C THR A 788 63.55 15.84 66.06
N GLY A 789 64.07 16.95 65.49
CA GLY A 789 65.37 17.07 64.77
C GLY A 789 65.44 16.51 63.34
N HIS A 790 66.21 17.03 62.39
CA HIS A 790 67.12 18.18 62.31
C HIS A 790 67.43 18.45 60.83
N ALA A 791 67.75 19.72 60.54
CA ALA A 791 68.31 20.38 59.35
C ALA A 791 68.72 19.59 58.09
N GLY A 792 68.39 20.19 56.94
CA GLY A 792 68.90 19.91 55.60
C GLY A 792 68.06 20.58 54.54
#